data_AF-A0A2T3IIJ5-F1
#
_entry.id   AF-A0A2T3IIJ5-F1
#
_cell.length_a   1.000
_cell.length_b   1.000
_cell.length_c   1.000
_cell.angle_alpha   90.00
_cell.angle_beta   90.00
_cell.angle_gamma   90.00
#
_symmetry.space_group_name_H-M   'P 1'
#
loop_
_entity.id
_entity.type
_entity.pdbx_description
1 polymer ?
#
loop_
_entity_poly.entity_id
_entity_poly.type
_entity_poly.pdbx_seq_one_letter_code
_entity_poly.pdbx_strand_id
1 'polypeptide(L)'
;MSKVDKCQLPLTQSQFDVFSNEIVKKIRAERFWAVKDLLGNELLVLDSKTDLLWPSKLKDNKYYYLDEAKSIVNSYQHAELNNWELPEKEELWDFSHNTTNPLRSGSNNYLFSINCFAVLNGRCQLQYHQNFDAGYDGVIFPINRLLVKKNAQTLVTIFTEKKWQLTSYKTEEIIAIPDQVRLFLANIDYNRCRLPQIENAQFTDPNKGMWEFYNNELTSAAEDQGIKNRNPVLDVVKNSYVGIDFGTSSTVVSFRDGREEKLLRIGVQDFYKPIEQKHFENPTVLEFIDIPKLLAAWQSEAYQPEVNWDFVHCSHEAQTRFRDNDGDTQVLASILTKMKQWALRTEEEDQQVSVVDFNNQCELALGALTLRKPVKGHALEVSTNDPFDPIELYAWFLGLNINWRQRGLFLKYLMTFPVDYSKQVKEKILASFSRGLQRSLPKELINQEVFEAFSVEERASEPAAYAASALPALGVEPTEEGVAYAVFDFGGGTTDFDFGLYRLATEEEDDDGYEQVFEHFAVSGDRFLGGENLLENMAYQTFQHNLEVCRTNRIAFTCPLDGKPFSGSEMFIDRTQAAQTNTQMLIAKLRPLWEKGELDGSAVLKISLLDRNGDKVPCDFEIDVDTLGEYLEERIQQGVHNFYRAMKTAFEGKNVDKIHVLLAGNSSQSEIVTWAFSLVDESILPEGIADTPLFDEYGQVISSLQGDEYFITLYEGQKAPEIKVHLPLTTNDDNPHAPTCKTGVALGLLALRPGSATKLINHIAEATDGEAPFAFHVGQIKRNKFTVGLKQSELYDTWYQIGPVRERMFELYATQSASAIDNNLPSNDPSLYSQMFEFVGNTDKHKVFAKAVGPKEIEICTALNIEALNNHESENHQQVILK
;
A
#
# COMPACT_ATOMS: atom_id res chain seq x y z
N MET A 1 -12.28 -46.27 9.89
CA MET A 1 -11.90 -44.84 9.91
C MET A 1 -11.20 -44.58 11.23
N SER A 2 -9.88 -44.72 11.21
CA SER A 2 -8.99 -44.51 12.36
C SER A 2 -8.91 -43.03 12.71
N LYS A 3 -8.74 -42.74 14.00
CA LYS A 3 -8.46 -41.40 14.55
C LYS A 3 -7.47 -40.66 13.63
N VAL A 4 -7.87 -39.48 13.18
CA VAL A 4 -6.96 -38.53 12.53
C VAL A 4 -5.87 -38.21 13.56
N ASP A 5 -4.62 -38.51 13.21
CA ASP A 5 -3.45 -38.19 14.00
C ASP A 5 -3.42 -36.67 14.26
N LYS A 6 -3.55 -36.26 15.52
CA LYS A 6 -3.30 -34.86 15.90
C LYS A 6 -1.85 -34.54 15.51
N CYS A 7 -1.64 -33.46 14.74
CA CYS A 7 -0.31 -32.95 14.46
C CYS A 7 0.44 -32.77 15.79
N GLN A 8 1.57 -33.48 15.95
CA GLN A 8 2.40 -33.40 17.16
C GLN A 8 3.27 -32.14 17.20
N LEU A 9 3.23 -31.32 16.15
CA LEU A 9 4.00 -30.09 16.03
C LEU A 9 3.08 -28.87 16.22
N PRO A 10 3.55 -27.80 16.88
CA PRO A 10 2.81 -26.56 17.06
C PRO A 10 2.82 -25.72 15.77
N LEU A 11 2.17 -26.22 14.72
CA LEU A 11 2.05 -25.58 13.41
C LEU A 11 0.62 -25.75 12.90
N THR A 12 0.06 -24.72 12.27
CA THR A 12 -1.18 -24.85 11.50
C THR A 12 -0.97 -25.77 10.29
N GLN A 13 -2.04 -26.21 9.63
CA GLN A 13 -1.89 -27.06 8.44
C GLN A 13 -1.12 -26.36 7.32
N SER A 14 -1.41 -25.07 7.05
CA SER A 14 -0.69 -24.25 6.06
C SER A 14 0.80 -24.14 6.41
N GLN A 15 1.11 -23.87 7.68
CA GLN A 15 2.50 -23.80 8.16
C GLN A 15 3.22 -25.14 8.07
N PHE A 16 2.55 -26.25 8.41
CA PHE A 16 3.13 -27.59 8.36
C PHE A 16 3.48 -28.01 6.93
N ASP A 17 2.68 -27.59 5.95
CA ASP A 17 2.93 -27.86 4.53
C ASP A 17 4.18 -27.14 4.04
N VAL A 18 4.32 -25.84 4.36
CA VAL A 18 5.51 -25.05 4.02
C VAL A 18 6.74 -25.63 4.72
N PHE A 19 6.66 -25.80 6.04
CA PHE A 19 7.74 -26.35 6.87
C PHE A 19 8.23 -27.71 6.36
N SER A 20 7.32 -28.64 6.06
CA SER A 20 7.69 -29.97 5.62
C SER A 20 8.44 -29.96 4.29
N ASN A 21 8.02 -29.11 3.35
CA ASN A 21 8.68 -28.97 2.06
C ASN A 21 10.09 -28.37 2.21
N GLU A 22 10.27 -27.38 3.10
CA GLU A 22 11.59 -26.81 3.39
C GLU A 22 12.54 -27.84 4.00
N ILE A 23 12.08 -28.62 4.97
CA ILE A 23 12.89 -29.67 5.61
C ILE A 23 13.31 -30.73 4.60
N VAL A 24 12.38 -31.22 3.78
CA VAL A 24 12.73 -32.21 2.77
C VAL A 24 13.68 -31.60 1.74
N LYS A 25 13.48 -30.36 1.31
CA LYS A 25 14.43 -29.67 0.42
C LYS A 25 15.85 -29.64 1.01
N LYS A 26 15.99 -29.34 2.31
CA LYS A 26 17.28 -29.40 3.03
C LYS A 26 17.87 -30.82 3.01
N ILE A 27 17.09 -31.84 3.35
CA ILE A 27 17.53 -33.24 3.34
C ILE A 27 17.98 -33.67 1.94
N ARG A 28 17.29 -33.24 0.88
CA ARG A 28 17.64 -33.58 -0.51
C ARG A 28 18.86 -32.84 -1.05
N ALA A 29 19.34 -31.79 -0.37
CA ALA A 29 20.54 -31.07 -0.77
C ALA A 29 21.81 -31.93 -0.66
N GLU A 30 21.75 -33.01 0.13
CA GLU A 30 22.85 -33.95 0.30
C GLU A 30 22.37 -35.39 0.27
N ARG A 31 23.19 -36.30 -0.25
CA ARG A 31 22.79 -37.70 -0.43
C ARG A 31 22.74 -38.51 0.87
N PHE A 32 23.74 -38.37 1.75
CA PHE A 32 23.89 -39.27 2.90
C PHE A 32 23.73 -38.54 4.22
N TRP A 33 22.81 -39.05 5.05
CA TRP A 33 22.53 -38.53 6.37
C TRP A 33 22.63 -39.63 7.41
N ALA A 34 23.32 -39.35 8.51
CA ALA A 34 23.31 -40.19 9.70
C ALA A 34 21.97 -39.97 10.44
N VAL A 35 21.18 -41.02 10.59
CA VAL A 35 19.96 -41.01 11.41
C VAL A 35 20.35 -41.42 12.82
N LYS A 36 20.17 -40.49 13.77
CA LYS A 36 20.56 -40.65 15.17
C LYS A 36 19.36 -40.64 16.10
N ASP A 37 19.51 -41.31 17.25
CA ASP A 37 18.58 -41.14 18.38
C ASP A 37 18.86 -39.83 19.15
N LEU A 38 18.05 -39.55 20.17
CA LEU A 38 18.23 -38.38 21.05
C LEU A 38 19.52 -38.40 21.89
N LEU A 39 20.20 -39.54 21.98
CA LEU A 39 21.49 -39.66 22.66
C LEU A 39 22.67 -39.44 21.69
N GLY A 40 22.39 -39.19 20.41
CA GLY A 40 23.39 -38.99 19.36
C GLY A 40 23.97 -40.29 18.81
N ASN A 41 23.42 -41.46 19.17
CA ASN A 41 23.86 -42.73 18.62
C ASN A 41 23.37 -42.87 17.18
N GLU A 42 24.28 -43.15 16.27
CA GLU A 42 23.93 -43.39 14.88
C GLU A 42 23.30 -44.77 14.69
N LEU A 43 22.03 -44.77 14.29
CA LEU A 43 21.24 -45.96 14.08
C LEU A 43 21.30 -46.41 12.61
N LEU A 44 21.13 -45.46 11.68
CA LEU A 44 20.94 -45.72 10.26
C LEU A 44 21.69 -44.69 9.40
N VAL A 45 21.89 -45.03 8.13
CA VAL A 45 22.26 -44.10 7.06
C VAL A 45 21.06 -43.96 6.13
N LEU A 46 20.56 -42.73 5.99
CA LEU A 46 19.56 -42.36 4.99
C LEU A 46 20.27 -42.00 3.68
N ASP A 47 19.93 -42.71 2.61
CA ASP A 47 20.24 -42.31 1.24
C ASP A 47 19.09 -41.48 0.68
N SER A 48 19.19 -40.16 0.79
CA SER A 48 18.15 -39.21 0.35
C SER A 48 17.97 -39.17 -1.17
N LYS A 49 18.80 -39.85 -1.97
CA LYS A 49 18.53 -40.02 -3.41
C LYS A 49 17.46 -41.08 -3.64
N THR A 50 17.46 -42.14 -2.83
CA THR A 50 16.63 -43.34 -3.02
C THR A 50 15.55 -43.51 -1.95
N ASP A 51 15.62 -42.72 -0.86
CA ASP A 51 14.83 -42.87 0.36
C ASP A 51 15.02 -44.21 1.09
N LEU A 52 16.12 -44.91 0.77
CA LEU A 52 16.48 -46.15 1.44
C LEU A 52 17.19 -45.86 2.75
N LEU A 53 16.79 -46.61 3.78
CA LEU A 53 17.47 -46.65 5.07
C LEU A 53 18.39 -47.87 5.14
N TRP A 54 19.64 -47.64 5.49
CA TRP A 54 20.68 -48.64 5.66
C TRP A 54 21.10 -48.69 7.13
N PRO A 55 21.44 -49.85 7.71
CA PRO A 55 22.02 -49.89 9.05
C PRO A 55 23.37 -49.16 9.09
N SER A 56 23.64 -48.40 10.15
CA SER A 56 24.97 -47.77 10.34
C SER A 56 26.09 -48.78 10.63
N LYS A 57 25.70 -49.99 11.05
CA LYS A 57 26.60 -51.11 11.38
C LYS A 57 26.03 -52.42 10.84
N LEU A 58 26.92 -53.35 10.55
CA LEU A 58 26.53 -54.71 10.18
C LEU A 58 25.97 -55.46 11.38
N LYS A 59 25.00 -56.35 11.12
CA LYS A 59 24.48 -57.31 12.11
C LYS A 59 25.61 -58.19 12.66
N ASP A 60 26.39 -58.77 11.76
CA ASP A 60 27.59 -59.56 12.01
C ASP A 60 28.44 -59.58 10.73
N ASN A 61 29.68 -60.09 10.81
CA ASN A 61 30.57 -60.23 9.66
C ASN A 61 30.57 -61.68 9.12
N LYS A 62 29.43 -62.39 9.22
CA LYS A 62 29.30 -63.76 8.73
C LYS A 62 28.68 -63.76 7.33
N TYR A 63 29.05 -64.78 6.58
CA TYR A 63 28.55 -65.03 5.25
C TYR A 63 27.42 -66.06 5.33
N TYR A 64 26.33 -65.78 4.64
CA TYR A 64 25.13 -66.62 4.63
C TYR A 64 24.72 -66.93 3.19
N TYR A 65 24.30 -68.16 2.94
CA TYR A 65 23.64 -68.51 1.67
C TYR A 65 22.27 -67.82 1.57
N LEU A 66 21.79 -67.61 0.34
CA LEU A 66 20.65 -66.74 0.05
C LEU A 66 19.38 -67.06 0.87
N ASP A 67 19.01 -68.33 1.01
CA ASP A 67 17.79 -68.72 1.74
C ASP A 67 17.91 -68.44 3.25
N GLU A 68 19.09 -68.68 3.83
CA GLU A 68 19.39 -68.35 5.22
C GLU A 68 19.42 -66.84 5.42
N ALA A 69 20.05 -66.10 4.50
CA ALA A 69 20.07 -64.64 4.52
C ALA A 69 18.66 -64.04 4.49
N LYS A 70 17.77 -64.54 3.62
CA LYS A 70 16.35 -64.14 3.56
C LYS A 70 15.62 -64.42 4.87
N SER A 71 15.84 -65.60 5.47
CA SER A 71 15.22 -65.96 6.76
C SER A 71 15.68 -65.05 7.90
N ILE A 72 16.98 -64.75 7.97
CA ILE A 72 17.56 -63.84 8.96
C ILE A 72 17.00 -62.43 8.79
N VAL A 73 16.99 -61.91 7.56
CA VAL A 73 16.51 -60.55 7.28
C VAL A 73 15.03 -60.38 7.61
N ASN A 74 14.19 -61.39 7.35
CA ASN A 74 12.77 -61.36 7.71
C ASN A 74 12.51 -61.23 9.22
N SER A 75 13.45 -61.69 10.06
CA SER A 75 13.36 -61.57 11.53
C SER A 75 14.24 -60.46 12.10
N TYR A 76 14.93 -59.71 11.24
CA TYR A 76 15.83 -58.63 11.65
C TYR A 76 15.03 -57.45 12.19
N GLN A 77 15.40 -57.00 13.38
CA GLN A 77 14.84 -55.82 14.04
C GLN A 77 15.98 -54.89 14.40
N HIS A 78 15.92 -53.65 13.92
CA HIS A 78 16.94 -52.63 14.16
C HIS A 78 16.30 -51.24 14.10
N ALA A 79 16.75 -50.32 14.94
CA ALA A 79 16.21 -48.95 15.02
C ALA A 79 14.68 -48.87 15.19
N GLU A 80 14.09 -49.83 15.93
CA GLU A 80 12.63 -49.98 16.09
C GLU A 80 11.85 -50.15 14.76
N LEU A 81 12.52 -50.71 13.74
CA LEU A 81 11.95 -51.04 12.44
C LEU A 81 11.90 -52.56 12.24
N ASN A 82 10.81 -52.99 11.60
CA ASN A 82 10.60 -54.33 11.07
C ASN A 82 10.60 -54.28 9.52
N ASN A 83 10.38 -55.43 8.86
CA ASN A 83 10.27 -55.55 7.40
C ASN A 83 11.53 -55.09 6.65
N TRP A 84 12.68 -55.52 7.15
CA TRP A 84 13.95 -55.36 6.45
C TRP A 84 14.01 -56.32 5.25
N GLU A 85 14.69 -55.91 4.18
CA GLU A 85 14.81 -56.67 2.94
C GLU A 85 16.26 -56.76 2.48
N LEU A 86 16.60 -57.82 1.73
CA LEU A 86 17.86 -57.83 0.98
C LEU A 86 17.73 -56.84 -0.19
N PRO A 87 18.72 -55.97 -0.41
CA PRO A 87 18.67 -55.00 -1.51
C PRO A 87 18.73 -55.71 -2.87
N GLU A 88 18.23 -55.03 -3.90
CA GLU A 88 18.59 -55.38 -5.27
C GLU A 88 20.07 -55.09 -5.53
N LYS A 89 20.64 -55.79 -6.52
CA LYS A 89 22.04 -55.58 -6.92
C LYS A 89 22.31 -54.10 -7.26
N GLU A 90 21.40 -53.48 -8.02
CA GLU A 90 21.57 -52.10 -8.46
C GLU A 90 21.43 -51.09 -7.31
N GLU A 91 20.55 -51.35 -6.33
CA GLU A 91 20.41 -50.52 -5.13
C GLU A 91 21.71 -50.53 -4.30
N LEU A 92 22.27 -51.71 -4.06
CA LEU A 92 23.53 -51.85 -3.33
C LEU A 92 24.71 -51.27 -4.11
N TRP A 93 24.76 -51.44 -5.43
CA TRP A 93 25.80 -50.87 -6.27
C TRP A 93 25.74 -49.33 -6.28
N ASP A 94 24.58 -48.74 -6.52
CA ASP A 94 24.40 -47.27 -6.54
C ASP A 94 24.75 -46.62 -5.20
N PHE A 95 24.44 -47.32 -4.09
CA PHE A 95 24.84 -46.92 -2.75
C PHE A 95 26.36 -46.99 -2.57
N SER A 96 26.98 -48.15 -2.82
CA SER A 96 28.40 -48.40 -2.53
C SER A 96 29.40 -47.72 -3.47
N HIS A 97 29.07 -47.59 -4.76
CA HIS A 97 29.97 -47.00 -5.75
C HIS A 97 30.15 -45.49 -5.58
N ASN A 98 29.21 -44.84 -4.90
CA ASN A 98 29.32 -43.42 -4.61
C ASN A 98 30.55 -43.14 -3.72
N THR A 99 31.44 -42.28 -4.18
CA THR A 99 32.70 -41.95 -3.49
C THR A 99 32.49 -41.17 -2.19
N THR A 100 31.32 -40.56 -2.01
CA THR A 100 30.95 -39.82 -0.79
C THR A 100 30.20 -40.68 0.23
N ASN A 101 30.01 -41.97 -0.03
CA ASN A 101 29.33 -42.86 0.90
C ASN A 101 30.14 -42.99 2.20
N PRO A 102 29.55 -42.68 3.37
CA PRO A 102 30.24 -42.68 4.65
C PRO A 102 30.69 -44.07 5.12
N LEU A 103 30.04 -45.14 4.62
CA LEU A 103 30.34 -46.52 4.99
C LEU A 103 31.43 -47.15 4.10
N ARG A 104 31.89 -46.42 3.08
CA ARG A 104 32.94 -46.87 2.17
C ARG A 104 34.30 -46.89 2.86
N SER A 105 35.13 -47.86 2.49
CA SER A 105 36.47 -48.03 3.04
C SER A 105 37.47 -48.50 1.98
N GLY A 106 38.69 -48.00 2.04
CA GLY A 106 39.76 -48.33 1.09
C GLY A 106 39.58 -47.72 -0.30
N SER A 107 40.36 -48.20 -1.27
CA SER A 107 40.40 -47.68 -2.66
C SER A 107 39.29 -48.23 -3.58
N ASN A 108 38.62 -49.31 -3.18
CA ASN A 108 37.53 -49.94 -3.93
C ASN A 108 36.16 -49.47 -3.41
N ASN A 109 35.04 -49.90 -4.00
CA ASN A 109 33.69 -49.56 -3.51
C ASN A 109 33.27 -50.40 -2.29
N TYR A 110 34.22 -50.86 -1.48
CA TYR A 110 33.96 -51.77 -0.36
C TYR A 110 33.27 -51.04 0.78
N LEU A 111 32.27 -51.68 1.38
CA LEU A 111 31.58 -51.18 2.56
C LEU A 111 32.10 -51.95 3.77
N PHE A 112 32.45 -51.28 4.87
CA PHE A 112 32.98 -51.92 6.09
C PHE A 112 34.19 -52.85 5.84
N SER A 113 35.02 -52.56 4.85
CA SER A 113 36.14 -53.38 4.33
C SER A 113 35.72 -54.73 3.75
N ILE A 114 34.46 -54.89 3.37
CA ILE A 114 33.87 -56.10 2.79
C ILE A 114 33.49 -55.85 1.34
N ASN A 115 33.75 -56.84 0.49
CA ASN A 115 33.44 -56.80 -0.94
C ASN A 115 32.14 -57.54 -1.31
N CYS A 116 31.68 -58.49 -0.49
CA CYS A 116 30.69 -59.48 -0.91
C CYS A 116 29.45 -59.44 -0.02
N PHE A 117 28.32 -58.99 -0.57
CA PHE A 117 27.06 -58.83 0.17
C PHE A 117 25.93 -59.63 -0.46
N ALA A 118 25.05 -60.18 0.38
CA ALA A 118 23.83 -60.84 -0.06
C ALA A 118 22.85 -59.82 -0.65
N VAL A 119 22.27 -60.14 -1.79
CA VAL A 119 21.25 -59.36 -2.52
C VAL A 119 20.09 -60.29 -2.90
N LEU A 120 18.94 -59.73 -3.29
CA LEU A 120 17.68 -60.47 -3.47
C LEU A 120 17.78 -61.80 -4.26
N ASN A 121 18.66 -61.83 -5.27
CA ASN A 121 18.82 -62.94 -6.21
C ASN A 121 20.20 -63.65 -6.11
N GLY A 122 21.01 -63.37 -5.09
CA GLY A 122 22.35 -63.95 -4.96
C GLY A 122 23.30 -63.08 -4.15
N ARG A 123 24.49 -62.82 -4.68
CA ARG A 123 25.54 -62.01 -4.06
C ARG A 123 26.08 -60.97 -5.04
N CYS A 124 26.24 -59.74 -4.56
CA CYS A 124 26.93 -58.67 -5.28
C CYS A 124 28.37 -58.57 -4.78
N GLN A 125 29.33 -58.43 -5.70
CA GLN A 125 30.70 -58.05 -5.34
C GLN A 125 30.96 -56.59 -5.72
N LEU A 126 31.36 -55.77 -4.77
CA LEU A 126 31.46 -54.32 -4.93
C LEU A 126 32.68 -53.84 -5.72
N GLN A 127 33.60 -54.73 -6.11
CA GLN A 127 34.79 -54.34 -6.89
C GLN A 127 34.43 -53.81 -8.29
N TYR A 128 33.48 -54.42 -8.99
CA TYR A 128 33.06 -54.04 -10.34
C TYR A 128 31.56 -54.23 -10.54
N HIS A 129 30.91 -53.35 -11.29
CA HIS A 129 29.44 -53.32 -11.45
C HIS A 129 28.88 -54.65 -11.97
N GLN A 130 29.64 -55.34 -12.80
CA GLN A 130 29.23 -56.58 -13.45
C GLN A 130 29.26 -57.79 -12.50
N ASN A 131 29.93 -57.70 -11.34
CA ASN A 131 30.16 -58.86 -10.49
C ASN A 131 28.89 -59.26 -9.72
N PHE A 132 28.41 -60.47 -10.01
CA PHE A 132 27.24 -61.06 -9.38
C PHE A 132 27.35 -62.59 -9.39
N ASP A 133 27.05 -63.23 -8.26
CA ASP A 133 27.07 -64.68 -8.12
C ASP A 133 25.75 -65.19 -7.53
N ALA A 134 25.01 -66.03 -8.26
CA ALA A 134 23.72 -66.55 -7.80
C ALA A 134 23.81 -67.64 -6.72
N GLY A 135 24.95 -68.34 -6.62
CA GLY A 135 25.10 -69.55 -5.79
C GLY A 135 26.08 -69.45 -4.62
N TYR A 136 26.55 -68.24 -4.27
CA TYR A 136 27.54 -68.03 -3.23
C TYR A 136 26.97 -67.26 -2.04
N ASP A 137 27.58 -67.44 -0.88
CA ASP A 137 27.27 -66.79 0.37
C ASP A 137 27.78 -65.33 0.40
N GLY A 138 27.04 -64.46 1.08
CA GLY A 138 27.35 -63.04 1.22
C GLY A 138 27.00 -62.50 2.60
N VAL A 139 27.60 -61.37 2.97
CA VAL A 139 27.29 -60.67 4.23
C VAL A 139 25.94 -59.97 4.12
N ILE A 140 25.15 -60.02 5.18
CA ILE A 140 23.83 -59.39 5.22
C ILE A 140 23.98 -57.89 5.48
N PHE A 141 23.53 -57.07 4.53
CA PHE A 141 23.39 -55.63 4.67
C PHE A 141 22.02 -55.21 4.12
N PRO A 142 20.97 -55.29 4.96
CA PRO A 142 19.60 -55.14 4.51
C PRO A 142 19.24 -53.67 4.35
N ILE A 143 18.16 -53.42 3.62
CA ILE A 143 17.56 -52.09 3.46
C ILE A 143 16.18 -52.05 4.10
N ASN A 144 15.74 -50.85 4.49
CA ASN A 144 14.37 -50.58 4.89
C ASN A 144 13.77 -49.50 3.99
N ARG A 145 12.53 -49.75 3.53
CA ARG A 145 11.81 -48.90 2.56
C ARG A 145 10.79 -47.96 3.21
N LEU A 146 10.82 -47.77 4.53
CA LEU A 146 9.85 -46.96 5.28
C LEU A 146 9.58 -45.57 4.66
N LEU A 147 10.64 -44.92 4.15
CA LEU A 147 10.60 -43.55 3.64
C LEU A 147 10.35 -43.49 2.12
N VAL A 148 10.41 -44.62 1.42
CA VAL A 148 10.27 -44.69 -0.05
C VAL A 148 8.85 -44.28 -0.46
N LYS A 149 8.77 -43.39 -1.46
CA LYS A 149 7.51 -42.85 -2.03
C LYS A 149 6.63 -42.12 -0.99
N LYS A 150 7.22 -41.62 0.09
CA LYS A 150 6.52 -40.76 1.06
C LYS A 150 6.59 -39.30 0.63
N ASN A 151 5.49 -38.57 0.84
CA ASN A 151 5.48 -37.12 0.64
C ASN A 151 6.17 -36.41 1.81
N ALA A 152 6.40 -35.10 1.67
CA ALA A 152 7.18 -34.35 2.65
C ALA A 152 6.58 -34.36 4.06
N GLN A 153 5.28 -34.13 4.16
CA GLN A 153 4.54 -34.19 5.43
C GLN A 153 4.73 -35.54 6.13
N THR A 154 4.58 -36.65 5.41
CA THR A 154 4.72 -38.00 5.99
C THR A 154 6.15 -38.25 6.47
N LEU A 155 7.17 -37.77 5.75
CA LEU A 155 8.56 -37.90 6.16
C LEU A 155 8.82 -37.16 7.48
N VAL A 156 8.38 -35.91 7.59
CA VAL A 156 8.52 -35.11 8.82
C VAL A 156 7.78 -35.74 9.99
N THR A 157 6.57 -36.25 9.77
CA THR A 157 5.81 -36.99 10.80
C THR A 157 6.60 -38.21 11.29
N ILE A 158 7.16 -39.02 10.40
CA ILE A 158 7.98 -40.19 10.77
C ILE A 158 9.20 -39.76 11.59
N PHE A 159 9.94 -38.73 11.16
CA PHE A 159 11.11 -38.24 11.90
C PHE A 159 10.75 -37.74 13.29
N THR A 160 9.59 -37.09 13.43
CA THR A 160 9.07 -36.60 14.71
C THR A 160 8.70 -37.75 15.64
N GLU A 161 7.87 -38.69 15.17
CA GLU A 161 7.38 -39.83 15.96
C GLU A 161 8.52 -40.74 16.43
N LYS A 162 9.50 -40.97 15.54
CA LYS A 162 10.68 -41.78 15.84
C LYS A 162 11.74 -41.03 16.63
N LYS A 163 11.57 -39.73 16.86
CA LYS A 163 12.54 -38.85 17.55
C LYS A 163 13.93 -38.95 16.90
N TRP A 164 13.95 -39.07 15.58
CA TRP A 164 15.18 -39.17 14.81
C TRP A 164 15.76 -37.77 14.54
N GLN A 165 17.07 -37.67 14.67
CA GLN A 165 17.84 -36.51 14.25
C GLN A 165 18.68 -36.89 13.04
N LEU A 166 18.77 -36.02 12.05
CA LEU A 166 19.63 -36.23 10.89
C LEU A 166 20.90 -35.41 11.06
N THR A 167 22.06 -36.03 10.89
CA THR A 167 23.34 -35.31 10.78
C THR A 167 23.91 -35.52 9.39
N SER A 168 24.24 -34.45 8.71
CA SER A 168 24.93 -34.51 7.43
C SER A 168 26.31 -35.15 7.62
N TYR A 169 26.65 -36.09 6.74
CA TYR A 169 28.00 -36.64 6.69
C TYR A 169 29.02 -35.72 5.99
N LYS A 170 28.55 -34.67 5.30
CA LYS A 170 29.39 -33.77 4.50
C LYS A 170 29.65 -32.44 5.20
N THR A 171 28.62 -31.84 5.78
CA THR A 171 28.64 -30.49 6.36
C THR A 171 28.51 -30.49 7.89
N GLU A 172 28.22 -31.65 8.49
CA GLU A 172 27.91 -31.80 9.93
C GLU A 172 26.66 -31.04 10.39
N GLU A 173 25.84 -30.51 9.47
CA GLU A 173 24.55 -29.90 9.77
C GLU A 173 23.63 -30.90 10.48
N ILE A 174 22.94 -30.43 11.53
CA ILE A 174 21.98 -31.23 12.31
C ILE A 174 20.56 -30.75 12.03
N ILE A 175 19.70 -31.67 11.61
CA ILE A 175 18.26 -31.45 11.45
C ILE A 175 17.54 -32.23 12.55
N ALA A 176 17.12 -31.51 13.59
CA ALA A 176 16.20 -31.98 14.61
C ALA A 176 14.86 -31.24 14.46
N ILE A 177 13.75 -31.97 14.30
CA ILE A 177 12.45 -31.36 13.99
C ILE A 177 12.03 -30.28 15.02
N PRO A 178 12.14 -30.50 16.35
CA PRO A 178 11.77 -29.46 17.33
C PRO A 178 12.56 -28.16 17.17
N ASP A 179 13.86 -28.24 16.91
CA ASP A 179 14.72 -27.08 16.71
C ASP A 179 14.36 -26.34 15.42
N GLN A 180 14.06 -27.10 14.36
CA GLN A 180 13.62 -26.51 13.10
C GLN A 180 12.24 -25.86 13.21
N VAL A 181 11.31 -26.41 14.01
CA VAL A 181 10.02 -25.76 14.29
C VAL A 181 10.25 -24.41 14.99
N ARG A 182 11.15 -24.35 15.98
CA ARG A 182 11.49 -23.07 16.63
C ARG A 182 12.10 -22.07 15.65
N LEU A 183 12.99 -22.52 14.76
CA LEU A 183 13.56 -21.66 13.72
C LEU A 183 12.51 -21.16 12.73
N PHE A 184 11.56 -22.01 12.35
CA PHE A 184 10.44 -21.63 11.50
C PHE A 184 9.57 -20.57 12.19
N LEU A 185 9.16 -20.83 13.44
CA LEU A 185 8.37 -19.90 14.26
C LEU A 185 9.12 -18.58 14.53
N ALA A 186 10.44 -18.61 14.67
CA ALA A 186 11.25 -17.41 14.85
C ALA A 186 11.15 -16.43 13.66
N ASN A 187 10.80 -16.94 12.47
CA ASN A 187 10.75 -16.19 11.23
C ASN A 187 9.33 -15.81 10.78
N ILE A 188 8.26 -16.13 11.52
CA ILE A 188 6.88 -15.91 11.01
C ILE A 188 6.59 -14.44 10.68
N ASP A 189 6.96 -13.51 11.57
CA ASP A 189 6.75 -12.08 11.34
C ASP A 189 7.73 -11.52 10.27
N TYR A 190 8.97 -12.02 10.29
CA TYR A 190 10.02 -11.65 9.32
C TYR A 190 9.67 -12.10 7.89
N ASN A 191 9.11 -13.30 7.73
CA ASN A 191 8.74 -13.86 6.46
C ASN A 191 7.56 -13.11 5.84
N ARG A 192 6.63 -12.60 6.66
CA ARG A 192 5.47 -11.84 6.20
C ARG A 192 5.83 -10.40 5.83
N CYS A 193 6.57 -9.69 6.68
CA CYS A 193 6.79 -8.25 6.51
C CYS A 193 8.14 -7.71 7.01
N ARG A 194 9.17 -8.58 7.10
CA ARG A 194 10.54 -8.23 7.52
C ARG A 194 10.64 -7.54 8.89
N LEU A 195 9.65 -7.77 9.77
CA LEU A 195 9.76 -7.42 11.19
C LEU A 195 10.91 -8.19 11.85
N PRO A 196 11.48 -7.69 12.97
CA PRO A 196 12.55 -8.39 13.66
C PRO A 196 12.18 -9.83 14.00
N GLN A 197 13.12 -10.75 13.80
CA GLN A 197 12.95 -12.16 14.15
C GLN A 197 12.59 -12.31 15.63
N ILE A 198 11.73 -13.27 15.92
CA ILE A 198 11.29 -13.55 17.28
C ILE A 198 12.45 -14.17 18.06
N GLU A 199 12.86 -13.48 19.12
CA GLU A 199 13.94 -13.93 20.00
C GLU A 199 13.56 -15.19 20.78
N ASN A 200 14.55 -16.01 21.15
CA ASN A 200 14.33 -17.25 21.91
C ASN A 200 13.61 -17.02 23.27
N ALA A 201 13.79 -15.84 23.87
CA ALA A 201 13.11 -15.45 25.10
C ALA A 201 11.57 -15.39 24.92
N GLN A 202 11.07 -15.11 23.72
CA GLN A 202 9.63 -15.10 23.44
C GLN A 202 8.99 -16.46 23.69
N PHE A 203 9.71 -17.55 23.39
CA PHE A 203 9.17 -18.90 23.55
C PHE A 203 9.26 -19.42 25.00
N THR A 204 10.11 -18.85 25.84
CA THR A 204 10.51 -19.45 27.12
C THR A 204 10.23 -18.58 28.35
N ASP A 205 10.16 -17.26 28.22
CA ASP A 205 9.93 -16.34 29.33
C ASP A 205 8.46 -16.40 29.82
N PRO A 206 8.19 -16.52 31.14
CA PRO A 206 6.82 -16.56 31.68
C PRO A 206 5.95 -15.35 31.37
N ASN A 207 6.55 -14.19 31.12
CA ASN A 207 5.83 -12.95 30.79
C ASN A 207 5.71 -12.71 29.28
N LYS A 208 6.27 -13.60 28.45
CA LYS A 208 6.14 -13.60 26.99
C LYS A 208 5.37 -14.85 26.52
N GLY A 209 5.33 -15.07 25.21
CA GLY A 209 4.72 -16.25 24.60
C GLY A 209 4.15 -15.98 23.21
N MET A 210 3.75 -17.03 22.52
CA MET A 210 3.16 -16.97 21.18
C MET A 210 1.63 -16.83 21.26
N TRP A 211 1.05 -15.99 20.41
CA TRP A 211 -0.40 -15.76 20.38
C TRP A 211 -1.13 -16.94 19.75
N GLU A 212 -0.52 -17.51 18.71
CA GLU A 212 -0.97 -18.59 17.84
C GLU A 212 -1.26 -19.90 18.56
N PHE A 213 -0.84 -20.03 19.83
CA PHE A 213 -1.01 -21.24 20.63
C PHE A 213 -1.89 -21.01 21.86
N TYR A 214 -2.54 -19.85 21.96
CA TYR A 214 -3.35 -19.53 23.12
C TYR A 214 -4.73 -20.20 23.07
N ASN A 215 -4.93 -21.16 23.97
CA ASN A 215 -6.21 -21.81 24.24
C ASN A 215 -6.89 -22.41 23.00
N ASN A 216 -6.10 -23.11 22.17
CA ASN A 216 -6.52 -23.73 20.93
C ASN A 216 -5.97 -25.17 20.81
N GLU A 217 -6.21 -25.82 19.67
CA GLU A 217 -5.81 -27.20 19.41
C GLU A 217 -4.29 -27.44 19.40
N LEU A 218 -3.48 -26.39 19.21
CA LEU A 218 -2.01 -26.45 19.15
C LEU A 218 -1.35 -26.23 20.52
N THR A 219 -2.10 -25.77 21.53
CA THR A 219 -1.55 -25.43 22.86
C THR A 219 -0.72 -26.55 23.46
N SER A 220 -1.24 -27.78 23.49
CA SER A 220 -0.52 -28.92 24.09
C SER A 220 0.76 -29.28 23.31
N ALA A 221 0.72 -29.21 21.97
CA ALA A 221 1.90 -29.49 21.15
C ALA A 221 2.99 -28.43 21.36
N ALA A 222 2.61 -27.17 21.57
CA ALA A 222 3.55 -26.10 21.89
C ALA A 222 4.19 -26.32 23.27
N GLU A 223 3.39 -26.67 24.28
CA GLU A 223 3.85 -26.95 25.64
C GLU A 223 4.80 -28.15 25.69
N ASP A 224 4.51 -29.23 24.96
CA ASP A 224 5.36 -30.42 24.85
C ASP A 224 6.74 -30.08 24.24
N GLN A 225 6.80 -29.06 23.38
CA GLN A 225 8.04 -28.54 22.84
C GLN A 225 8.69 -27.46 23.70
N GLY A 226 8.09 -27.08 24.84
CA GLY A 226 8.59 -26.02 25.73
C GLY A 226 8.40 -24.62 25.15
N ILE A 227 7.35 -24.41 24.36
CA ILE A 227 6.94 -23.11 23.82
C ILE A 227 5.75 -22.59 24.63
N LYS A 228 5.91 -21.40 25.21
CA LYS A 228 4.84 -20.73 25.96
C LYS A 228 3.83 -20.09 25.02
N ASN A 229 2.55 -20.28 25.32
CA ASN A 229 1.46 -19.53 24.74
C ASN A 229 1.19 -18.24 25.54
N ARG A 230 0.58 -17.24 24.90
CA ARG A 230 0.23 -15.96 25.53
C ARG A 230 -1.14 -15.48 25.07
N ASN A 231 -1.98 -15.11 26.03
CA ASN A 231 -3.26 -14.49 25.74
C ASN A 231 -3.07 -13.13 25.03
N PRO A 232 -3.51 -12.96 23.77
CA PRO A 232 -3.36 -11.69 23.05
C PRO A 232 -4.09 -10.53 23.74
N VAL A 233 -5.12 -10.78 24.56
CA VAL A 233 -5.82 -9.75 25.35
C VAL A 233 -4.87 -8.99 26.29
N LEU A 234 -3.82 -9.65 26.79
CA LEU A 234 -2.84 -9.04 27.68
C LEU A 234 -1.93 -8.03 26.96
N ASP A 235 -1.85 -8.13 25.63
CA ASP A 235 -1.04 -7.25 24.78
C ASP A 235 -1.88 -6.15 24.12
N VAL A 236 -3.20 -6.10 24.35
CA VAL A 236 -4.03 -5.01 23.86
C VAL A 236 -3.64 -3.71 24.55
N VAL A 237 -3.24 -2.72 23.75
CA VAL A 237 -2.91 -1.38 24.23
C VAL A 237 -4.21 -0.65 24.57
N LYS A 238 -4.53 -0.63 25.86
CA LYS A 238 -5.78 -0.06 26.36
C LYS A 238 -5.84 1.45 26.11
N ASN A 239 -7.00 1.94 25.68
CA ASN A 239 -7.31 3.35 25.52
C ASN A 239 -6.32 4.14 24.63
N SER A 240 -5.67 3.45 23.67
CA SER A 240 -4.83 4.10 22.67
C SER A 240 -5.50 4.11 21.30
N TYR A 241 -5.18 5.13 20.52
CA TYR A 241 -5.64 5.34 19.16
C TYR A 241 -4.44 5.37 18.23
N VAL A 242 -4.64 4.88 17.01
CA VAL A 242 -3.68 4.97 15.91
C VAL A 242 -4.25 5.94 14.88
N GLY A 243 -3.52 7.00 14.55
CA GLY A 243 -3.84 7.89 13.45
C GLY A 243 -3.20 7.38 12.16
N ILE A 244 -3.98 7.23 11.10
CA ILE A 244 -3.50 6.81 9.78
C ILE A 244 -3.89 7.88 8.77
N ASP A 245 -2.87 8.56 8.23
CA ASP A 245 -3.01 9.41 7.07
C ASP A 245 -2.71 8.58 5.82
N PHE A 246 -3.76 8.24 5.05
CA PHE A 246 -3.65 7.47 3.81
C PHE A 246 -3.54 8.43 2.61
N GLY A 247 -2.31 8.92 2.39
CA GLY A 247 -1.99 9.81 1.27
C GLY A 247 -1.78 9.09 -0.06
N THR A 248 -1.90 9.85 -1.16
CA THR A 248 -1.73 9.35 -2.53
C THR A 248 -0.34 8.77 -2.77
N SER A 249 0.70 9.44 -2.30
CA SER A 249 2.11 9.04 -2.52
C SER A 249 2.71 8.33 -1.32
N SER A 250 2.33 8.72 -0.11
CA SER A 250 2.85 8.18 1.16
C SER A 250 1.74 8.09 2.21
N THR A 251 1.87 7.12 3.10
CA THR A 251 1.05 6.90 4.28
C THR A 251 1.86 7.20 5.53
N VAL A 252 1.29 7.95 6.47
CA VAL A 252 1.89 8.19 7.78
C VAL A 252 1.04 7.54 8.85
N VAL A 253 1.69 6.90 9.81
CA VAL A 253 1.02 6.28 10.96
C VAL A 253 1.57 6.88 12.25
N SER A 254 0.67 7.35 13.10
CA SER A 254 0.95 7.85 14.43
C SER A 254 0.23 6.99 15.47
N PHE A 255 0.77 6.89 16.68
CA PHE A 255 0.10 6.23 17.79
C PHE A 255 0.50 6.88 19.11
N ARG A 256 -0.31 6.64 20.15
CA ARG A 256 -0.03 7.13 21.50
C ARG A 256 0.63 6.05 22.36
N ASP A 257 1.79 6.37 22.90
CA ASP A 257 2.54 5.56 23.87
C ASP A 257 2.51 6.26 25.24
N GLY A 258 1.58 5.85 26.10
CA GLY A 258 1.31 6.54 27.35
C GLY A 258 0.81 7.97 27.11
N ARG A 259 1.66 8.97 27.39
CA ARG A 259 1.34 10.40 27.15
C ARG A 259 1.93 10.95 25.87
N GLU A 260 2.91 10.27 25.28
CA GLU A 260 3.64 10.73 24.10
C GLU A 260 2.96 10.28 22.81
N GLU A 261 3.01 11.14 21.80
CA GLU A 261 2.57 10.83 20.44
C GLU A 261 3.81 10.47 19.62
N LYS A 262 3.76 9.32 18.93
CA LYS A 262 4.91 8.76 18.21
C LYS A 262 4.52 8.43 16.78
N LEU A 263 5.43 8.71 15.87
CA LEU A 263 5.34 8.26 14.48
C LEU A 263 5.89 6.83 14.36
N LEU A 264 5.30 6.06 13.45
CA LEU A 264 5.64 4.67 13.20
C LEU A 264 6.43 4.53 11.89
N ARG A 265 7.56 3.84 11.97
CA ARG A 265 8.32 3.39 10.80
C ARG A 265 7.73 2.09 10.26
N ILE A 266 7.43 2.02 8.97
CA ILE A 266 6.82 0.83 8.33
C ILE A 266 7.74 0.32 7.23
N GLY A 267 8.02 -0.98 7.23
CA GLY A 267 8.81 -1.59 6.15
C GLY A 267 10.27 -1.12 6.09
N VAL A 268 10.84 -0.68 7.21
CA VAL A 268 12.28 -0.36 7.30
C VAL A 268 13.11 -1.63 7.17
N GLN A 269 14.16 -1.58 6.33
CA GLN A 269 15.04 -2.72 6.07
C GLN A 269 15.92 -3.08 7.28
N ASP A 270 16.26 -2.09 8.12
CA ASP A 270 17.17 -2.28 9.25
C ASP A 270 16.72 -1.44 10.46
N PHE A 271 16.17 -2.13 11.47
CA PHE A 271 15.71 -1.50 12.71
C PHE A 271 16.85 -0.95 13.58
N TYR A 272 18.11 -1.33 13.33
CA TYR A 272 19.28 -0.88 14.06
C TYR A 272 19.93 0.38 13.48
N LYS A 273 19.55 0.79 12.27
CA LYS A 273 20.01 2.07 11.70
C LYS A 273 19.42 3.25 12.49
N PRO A 274 20.18 4.38 12.59
CA PRO A 274 19.63 5.63 13.11
C PRO A 274 18.30 5.98 12.46
N ILE A 275 17.39 6.52 13.27
CA ILE A 275 16.11 7.01 12.78
C ILE A 275 16.37 8.25 11.91
N GLU A 276 15.72 8.31 10.77
CA GLU A 276 15.68 9.46 9.87
C GLU A 276 14.20 9.79 9.65
N GLN A 277 13.88 11.05 9.44
CA GLN A 277 12.50 11.52 9.27
C GLN A 277 11.78 10.85 8.09
N LYS A 278 12.49 10.64 6.97
CA LYS A 278 11.97 9.91 5.81
C LYS A 278 11.48 8.49 6.12
N HIS A 279 11.90 7.88 7.24
CA HIS A 279 11.45 6.54 7.65
C HIS A 279 10.02 6.53 8.22
N PHE A 280 9.42 7.70 8.51
CA PHE A 280 8.04 7.81 8.97
C PHE A 280 7.04 8.06 7.83
N GLU A 281 7.56 8.34 6.63
CA GLU A 281 6.80 8.56 5.41
C GLU A 281 6.82 7.29 4.58
N ASN A 282 5.79 6.46 4.71
CA ASN A 282 5.79 5.12 4.16
C ASN A 282 5.17 5.16 2.75
N PRO A 283 5.90 4.89 1.65
CA PRO A 283 5.34 4.95 0.31
C PRO A 283 4.08 4.10 0.14
N THR A 284 3.04 4.65 -0.50
CA THR A 284 1.76 3.98 -0.74
C THR A 284 1.82 3.11 -1.99
N VAL A 285 2.72 2.12 -2.01
CA VAL A 285 3.03 1.31 -3.20
C VAL A 285 3.12 -0.18 -2.88
N LEU A 286 2.75 -1.02 -3.85
CA LEU A 286 2.88 -2.48 -3.80
C LEU A 286 3.63 -2.98 -5.03
N GLU A 287 4.53 -3.96 -4.87
CA GLU A 287 5.17 -4.68 -5.97
C GLU A 287 4.73 -6.15 -5.96
N PHE A 288 4.19 -6.63 -7.08
CA PHE A 288 3.70 -7.99 -7.22
C PHE A 288 4.80 -8.90 -7.78
N ILE A 289 5.30 -9.82 -6.96
CA ILE A 289 6.40 -10.72 -7.35
C ILE A 289 5.87 -12.04 -7.90
N ASP A 290 4.83 -12.61 -7.27
CA ASP A 290 4.21 -13.88 -7.65
C ASP A 290 2.71 -13.86 -7.31
N ILE A 291 1.89 -13.42 -8.27
CA ILE A 291 0.44 -13.26 -8.10
C ILE A 291 -0.25 -14.60 -7.74
N PRO A 292 0.03 -15.72 -8.42
CA PRO A 292 -0.60 -17.00 -8.08
C PRO A 292 -0.35 -17.42 -6.63
N LYS A 293 0.89 -17.30 -6.13
CA LYS A 293 1.20 -17.63 -4.72
C LYS A 293 0.58 -16.62 -3.75
N LEU A 294 0.62 -15.33 -4.08
CA LEU A 294 -0.02 -14.28 -3.29
C LEU A 294 -1.50 -14.58 -3.09
N LEU A 295 -2.25 -14.81 -4.17
CA LEU A 295 -3.69 -15.04 -4.10
C LEU A 295 -4.02 -16.34 -3.34
N ALA A 296 -3.27 -17.41 -3.57
CA ALA A 296 -3.46 -18.67 -2.85
C ALA A 296 -3.26 -18.49 -1.33
N ALA A 297 -2.22 -17.77 -0.92
CA ALA A 297 -1.97 -17.48 0.50
C ALA A 297 -3.03 -16.51 1.07
N TRP A 298 -3.32 -15.42 0.35
CA TRP A 298 -4.26 -14.39 0.77
C TRP A 298 -5.70 -14.90 0.94
N GLN A 299 -6.12 -15.89 0.14
CA GLN A 299 -7.47 -16.47 0.22
C GLN A 299 -7.54 -17.70 1.13
N SER A 300 -6.42 -18.16 1.69
CA SER A 300 -6.37 -19.39 2.49
C SER A 300 -7.05 -19.25 3.85
N GLU A 301 -6.87 -18.10 4.51
CA GLU A 301 -7.44 -17.81 5.82
C GLU A 301 -7.67 -16.31 6.04
N ALA A 302 -8.65 -16.01 6.89
CA ALA A 302 -9.04 -14.63 7.15
C ALA A 302 -7.99 -13.88 7.98
N TYR A 303 -7.39 -14.53 8.98
CA TYR A 303 -6.53 -13.86 9.96
C TYR A 303 -5.09 -14.31 9.81
N GLN A 304 -4.18 -13.36 9.70
CA GLN A 304 -2.75 -13.58 9.51
C GLN A 304 -2.43 -14.63 8.44
N PRO A 305 -2.98 -14.48 7.20
CA PRO A 305 -2.68 -15.39 6.11
C PRO A 305 -1.17 -15.48 5.88
N GLU A 306 -0.71 -16.65 5.41
CA GLU A 306 0.71 -16.94 5.15
C GLU A 306 1.22 -16.26 3.86
N VAL A 307 0.86 -14.99 3.64
CA VAL A 307 1.44 -14.14 2.60
C VAL A 307 2.90 -13.89 2.95
N ASN A 308 3.79 -14.32 2.06
CA ASN A 308 5.23 -14.16 2.21
C ASN A 308 5.69 -12.88 1.50
N TRP A 309 6.70 -12.21 2.06
CA TRP A 309 7.36 -11.04 1.48
C TRP A 309 7.91 -11.32 0.07
N ASP A 310 8.31 -12.56 -0.22
CA ASP A 310 8.82 -12.95 -1.54
C ASP A 310 7.70 -13.07 -2.60
N PHE A 311 6.42 -12.91 -2.22
CA PHE A 311 5.28 -12.90 -3.15
C PHE A 311 4.82 -11.47 -3.49
N VAL A 312 5.02 -10.54 -2.56
CA VAL A 312 4.63 -9.13 -2.69
C VAL A 312 5.47 -8.25 -1.76
N HIS A 313 6.02 -7.17 -2.29
CA HIS A 313 6.69 -6.15 -1.48
C HIS A 313 5.76 -4.97 -1.23
N CYS A 314 5.99 -4.28 -0.11
CA CYS A 314 5.22 -3.12 0.30
C CYS A 314 6.13 -1.94 0.64
N SER A 315 5.67 -0.73 0.33
CA SER A 315 6.25 0.53 0.81
C SER A 315 7.71 0.76 0.36
N HIS A 316 8.64 1.04 1.28
CA HIS A 316 10.02 1.43 0.95
C HIS A 316 10.76 0.42 0.06
N GLU A 317 10.52 -0.88 0.22
CA GLU A 317 11.15 -1.91 -0.63
C GLU A 317 10.69 -1.80 -2.09
N ALA A 318 9.37 -1.75 -2.30
CA ALA A 318 8.77 -1.58 -3.62
C ALA A 318 9.15 -0.23 -4.24
N GLN A 319 9.20 0.87 -3.47
CA GLN A 319 9.63 2.17 -3.98
C GLN A 319 11.13 2.19 -4.34
N THR A 320 11.99 1.54 -3.54
CA THR A 320 13.42 1.43 -3.86
C THR A 320 13.61 0.66 -5.16
N ARG A 321 12.89 -0.45 -5.34
CA ARG A 321 12.92 -1.20 -6.60
C ARG A 321 12.39 -0.40 -7.78
N PHE A 322 11.34 0.40 -7.61
CA PHE A 322 10.86 1.33 -8.63
C PHE A 322 11.93 2.34 -9.05
N ARG A 323 12.59 2.98 -8.07
CA ARG A 323 13.58 4.04 -8.32
C ARG A 323 14.90 3.52 -8.89
N ASP A 324 15.41 2.42 -8.33
CA ASP A 324 16.73 1.90 -8.67
C ASP A 324 16.72 1.10 -9.99
N ASN A 325 15.54 0.83 -10.56
CA ASN A 325 15.35 0.12 -11.83
C ASN A 325 14.48 0.93 -12.81
N ASP A 326 14.69 2.25 -12.88
CA ASP A 326 13.92 3.20 -13.71
C ASP A 326 13.90 2.87 -15.22
N GLY A 327 14.77 1.98 -15.69
CA GLY A 327 14.80 1.45 -17.05
C GLY A 327 14.34 0.00 -17.22
N ASP A 328 13.94 -0.71 -16.16
CA ASP A 328 13.47 -2.10 -16.21
C ASP A 328 11.94 -2.16 -16.27
N THR A 329 11.44 -2.37 -17.49
CA THR A 329 10.01 -2.39 -17.82
C THR A 329 9.26 -3.52 -17.13
N GLN A 330 9.93 -4.63 -16.80
CA GLN A 330 9.32 -5.75 -16.07
C GLN A 330 9.09 -5.38 -14.60
N VAL A 331 10.06 -4.71 -13.97
CA VAL A 331 9.92 -4.19 -12.60
C VAL A 331 8.83 -3.13 -12.56
N LEU A 332 8.85 -2.15 -13.48
CA LEU A 332 7.86 -1.07 -13.52
C LEU A 332 6.43 -1.60 -13.71
N ALA A 333 6.21 -2.62 -14.56
CA ALA A 333 4.90 -3.23 -14.76
C ALA A 333 4.37 -4.03 -13.55
N SER A 334 5.27 -4.41 -12.63
CA SER A 334 4.90 -5.13 -11.41
C SER A 334 4.55 -4.23 -10.22
N ILE A 335 4.68 -2.91 -10.37
CA ILE A 335 4.52 -1.96 -9.27
C ILE A 335 3.22 -1.17 -9.43
N LEU A 336 2.37 -1.24 -8.42
CA LEU A 336 1.14 -0.46 -8.29
C LEU A 336 1.40 0.77 -7.40
N THR A 337 1.42 1.96 -7.99
CA THR A 337 1.74 3.21 -7.28
C THR A 337 0.53 4.09 -6.94
N LYS A 338 -0.59 3.95 -7.66
CA LYS A 338 -1.74 4.87 -7.61
C LYS A 338 -2.99 4.25 -6.93
N MET A 339 -2.81 3.58 -5.79
CA MET A 339 -3.90 2.86 -5.09
C MET A 339 -5.07 3.77 -4.68
N LYS A 340 -4.79 4.97 -4.15
CA LYS A 340 -5.85 5.94 -3.76
C LYS A 340 -6.65 6.42 -4.98
N GLN A 341 -6.01 6.60 -6.14
CA GLN A 341 -6.69 6.95 -7.40
C GLN A 341 -7.48 5.76 -7.98
N TRP A 342 -6.99 4.53 -7.85
CA TRP A 342 -7.74 3.34 -8.25
C TRP A 342 -9.07 3.22 -7.49
N ALA A 343 -9.10 3.55 -6.19
CA ALA A 343 -10.32 3.54 -5.38
C ALA A 343 -11.40 4.55 -5.82
N LEU A 344 -11.00 5.61 -6.54
CA LEU A 344 -11.92 6.63 -7.05
C LEU A 344 -12.61 6.24 -8.35
N ARG A 345 -12.15 5.18 -9.02
CA ARG A 345 -12.67 4.78 -10.34
C ARG A 345 -14.05 4.18 -10.22
N THR A 346 -14.94 4.57 -11.14
CA THR A 346 -16.28 3.99 -11.26
C THR A 346 -16.30 2.85 -12.27
N GLU A 347 -17.31 1.98 -12.19
CA GLU A 347 -17.52 0.91 -13.18
C GLU A 347 -17.76 1.46 -14.61
N GLU A 348 -18.20 2.71 -14.72
CA GLU A 348 -18.56 3.38 -15.98
C GLU A 348 -17.37 4.04 -16.70
N GLU A 349 -16.24 4.21 -16.02
CA GLU A 349 -15.04 4.85 -16.59
C GLU A 349 -14.24 3.93 -17.53
N ASP A 350 -14.62 2.64 -17.64
CA ASP A 350 -14.12 1.64 -18.61
C ASP A 350 -12.58 1.53 -18.68
N GLN A 351 -11.90 1.88 -17.58
CA GLN A 351 -10.44 1.81 -17.43
C GLN A 351 -10.06 0.69 -16.46
N GLN A 352 -10.03 -0.54 -16.96
CA GLN A 352 -9.53 -1.69 -16.22
C GLN A 352 -8.05 -1.47 -15.86
N VAL A 353 -7.74 -1.36 -14.57
CA VAL A 353 -6.36 -1.37 -14.09
C VAL A 353 -5.91 -2.82 -14.03
N SER A 354 -4.74 -3.12 -14.56
CA SER A 354 -4.11 -4.41 -14.34
C SER A 354 -2.69 -4.24 -13.83
N VAL A 355 -2.20 -5.28 -13.18
CA VAL A 355 -0.81 -5.39 -12.73
C VAL A 355 -0.27 -6.74 -13.17
N VAL A 356 0.99 -6.80 -13.55
CA VAL A 356 1.64 -8.03 -14.03
C VAL A 356 2.72 -8.44 -13.03
N ASP A 357 2.74 -9.68 -12.59
CA ASP A 357 3.78 -10.10 -11.65
C ASP A 357 5.17 -10.19 -12.29
N PHE A 358 6.20 -10.01 -11.46
CA PHE A 358 7.58 -10.11 -11.90
C PHE A 358 7.94 -11.52 -12.39
N ASN A 359 7.61 -12.58 -11.63
CA ASN A 359 8.12 -13.93 -11.89
C ASN A 359 7.42 -14.68 -13.04
N ASN A 360 6.10 -14.56 -13.18
CA ASN A 360 5.29 -15.41 -14.06
C ASN A 360 4.75 -14.65 -15.28
N GLN A 361 4.85 -13.32 -15.29
CA GLN A 361 4.14 -12.46 -16.24
C GLN A 361 2.62 -12.70 -16.20
N CYS A 362 2.11 -13.05 -15.01
CA CYS A 362 0.68 -13.23 -14.79
C CYS A 362 0.02 -11.87 -14.63
N GLU A 363 -1.00 -11.58 -15.42
CA GLU A 363 -1.80 -10.36 -15.30
C GLU A 363 -2.94 -10.55 -14.31
N LEU A 364 -3.10 -9.60 -13.38
CA LEU A 364 -4.23 -9.49 -12.47
C LEU A 364 -4.99 -8.21 -12.79
N ALA A 365 -6.23 -8.36 -13.27
CA ALA A 365 -7.14 -7.25 -13.42
C ALA A 365 -7.75 -6.84 -12.07
N LEU A 366 -7.71 -5.55 -11.78
CA LEU A 366 -8.30 -4.93 -10.61
C LEU A 366 -9.67 -4.35 -10.99
N GLY A 367 -10.74 -4.95 -10.46
CA GLY A 367 -12.10 -4.43 -10.61
C GLY A 367 -12.30 -3.10 -9.87
N ALA A 368 -13.48 -2.49 -10.01
CA ALA A 368 -13.85 -1.34 -9.21
C ALA A 368 -13.91 -1.70 -7.71
N LEU A 369 -13.61 -0.74 -6.85
CA LEU A 369 -13.63 -0.96 -5.41
C LEU A 369 -15.07 -1.29 -4.95
N THR A 370 -15.21 -2.40 -4.22
CA THR A 370 -16.51 -2.88 -3.71
C THR A 370 -16.65 -2.64 -2.22
N LEU A 371 -17.86 -2.31 -1.76
CA LEU A 371 -18.12 -2.09 -0.33
C LEU A 371 -18.26 -3.43 0.40
N ARG A 372 -17.22 -3.82 1.15
CA ARG A 372 -17.20 -5.07 1.94
C ARG A 372 -17.07 -4.77 3.44
N LYS A 373 -18.06 -4.11 4.03
CA LYS A 373 -18.00 -3.68 5.44
C LYS A 373 -17.95 -4.89 6.41
N PRO A 374 -16.96 -4.99 7.31
CA PRO A 374 -16.99 -5.97 8.39
C PRO A 374 -18.21 -5.78 9.28
N VAL A 375 -18.78 -6.89 9.76
CA VAL A 375 -19.80 -6.84 10.80
C VAL A 375 -19.09 -6.68 12.14
N LYS A 376 -19.40 -5.60 12.88
CA LYS A 376 -18.76 -5.30 14.16
C LYS A 376 -18.89 -6.49 15.12
N GLY A 377 -17.78 -6.84 15.77
CA GLY A 377 -17.71 -7.96 16.72
C GLY A 377 -17.80 -9.36 16.10
N HIS A 378 -17.85 -9.48 14.77
CA HIS A 378 -17.89 -10.78 14.09
C HIS A 378 -16.57 -11.10 13.40
N ALA A 379 -16.31 -12.41 13.25
CA ALA A 379 -15.18 -12.89 12.48
C ALA A 379 -15.36 -12.60 10.98
N LEU A 380 -14.25 -12.35 10.29
CA LEU A 380 -14.19 -12.22 8.85
C LEU A 380 -14.20 -13.59 8.21
N GLU A 381 -14.87 -13.65 7.06
CA GLU A 381 -14.80 -14.77 6.14
C GLU A 381 -14.06 -14.33 4.86
N VAL A 382 -13.39 -15.30 4.24
CA VAL A 382 -12.70 -15.15 2.96
C VAL A 382 -13.15 -16.24 2.01
N SER A 383 -13.22 -15.91 0.72
CA SER A 383 -13.62 -16.80 -0.36
C SER A 383 -12.70 -16.62 -1.56
N THR A 384 -12.51 -17.67 -2.35
CA THR A 384 -11.78 -17.58 -3.64
C THR A 384 -12.49 -16.70 -4.67
N ASN A 385 -13.79 -16.44 -4.46
CA ASN A 385 -14.60 -15.56 -5.32
C ASN A 385 -14.58 -14.09 -4.86
N ASP A 386 -13.91 -13.79 -3.74
CA ASP A 386 -13.79 -12.42 -3.28
C ASP A 386 -12.96 -11.60 -4.27
N PRO A 387 -13.40 -10.38 -4.64
CA PRO A 387 -12.59 -9.51 -5.46
C PRO A 387 -11.30 -9.15 -4.71
N PHE A 388 -10.18 -9.14 -5.44
CA PHE A 388 -8.90 -8.73 -4.87
C PHE A 388 -8.90 -7.21 -4.65
N ASP A 389 -8.58 -6.81 -3.43
CA ASP A 389 -8.52 -5.42 -3.00
C ASP A 389 -7.09 -5.08 -2.56
N PRO A 390 -6.31 -4.32 -3.36
CA PRO A 390 -4.97 -3.90 -2.99
C PRO A 390 -4.92 -2.98 -1.76
N ILE A 391 -5.98 -2.24 -1.44
CA ILE A 391 -6.06 -1.41 -0.23
C ILE A 391 -6.23 -2.30 1.00
N GLU A 392 -7.03 -3.37 0.92
CA GLU A 392 -7.14 -4.37 2.00
C GLU A 392 -5.78 -5.03 2.28
N LEU A 393 -5.03 -5.41 1.23
CA LEU A 393 -3.69 -5.97 1.37
C LEU A 393 -2.69 -4.96 1.97
N TYR A 394 -2.72 -3.72 1.51
CA TYR A 394 -1.87 -2.65 2.03
C TYR A 394 -2.16 -2.39 3.52
N ALA A 395 -3.44 -2.26 3.90
CA ALA A 395 -3.85 -2.07 5.29
C ALA A 395 -3.48 -3.27 6.17
N TRP A 396 -3.44 -4.49 5.62
CA TRP A 396 -2.91 -5.66 6.33
C TRP A 396 -1.41 -5.54 6.63
N PHE A 397 -0.59 -5.07 5.68
CA PHE A 397 0.83 -4.78 5.92
C PHE A 397 1.04 -3.70 6.98
N LEU A 398 0.26 -2.62 6.92
CA LEU A 398 0.26 -1.58 7.96
C LEU A 398 -0.09 -2.20 9.32
N GLY A 399 -1.15 -3.00 9.35
CA GLY A 399 -1.64 -3.69 10.54
C GLY A 399 -0.58 -4.59 11.18
N LEU A 400 0.17 -5.37 10.40
CA LEU A 400 1.28 -6.18 10.94
C LEU A 400 2.37 -5.31 11.58
N ASN A 401 2.73 -4.20 10.94
CA ASN A 401 3.74 -3.28 11.46
C ASN A 401 3.26 -2.54 12.71
N ILE A 402 1.97 -2.17 12.78
CA ILE A 402 1.34 -1.53 13.94
C ILE A 402 1.25 -2.51 15.11
N ASN A 403 0.68 -3.68 14.86
CA ASN A 403 0.32 -4.73 15.83
C ASN A 403 1.47 -5.72 16.07
N TRP A 404 2.67 -5.20 16.33
CA TRP A 404 3.85 -6.00 16.57
C TRP A 404 4.00 -6.39 18.04
N ARG A 405 4.51 -7.59 18.30
CA ARG A 405 4.62 -8.20 19.64
C ARG A 405 5.28 -7.33 20.71
N GLN A 406 6.28 -6.53 20.35
CA GLN A 406 6.95 -5.63 21.32
C GLN A 406 6.17 -4.34 21.60
N ARG A 407 5.23 -3.97 20.73
CA ARG A 407 4.40 -2.77 20.85
C ARG A 407 3.02 -3.08 21.44
N GLY A 408 2.50 -4.27 21.15
CA GLY A 408 1.15 -4.70 21.52
C GLY A 408 0.17 -4.63 20.35
N LEU A 409 -1.11 -4.77 20.67
CA LEU A 409 -2.23 -4.85 19.73
C LEU A 409 -3.13 -3.63 19.88
N PHE A 410 -3.39 -2.91 18.80
CA PHE A 410 -4.28 -1.76 18.75
C PHE A 410 -5.62 -2.16 18.15
N LEU A 411 -6.69 -1.57 18.69
CA LEU A 411 -8.06 -1.84 18.23
C LEU A 411 -8.77 -0.60 17.69
N LYS A 412 -8.26 0.61 17.95
CA LYS A 412 -8.93 1.86 17.55
C LYS A 412 -8.07 2.64 16.57
N TYR A 413 -8.59 2.85 15.37
CA TYR A 413 -7.91 3.49 14.27
C TYR A 413 -8.73 4.69 13.78
N LEU A 414 -8.07 5.82 13.62
CA LEU A 414 -8.63 7.07 13.10
C LEU A 414 -8.01 7.33 11.74
N MET A 415 -8.83 7.74 10.78
CA MET A 415 -8.39 8.08 9.43
C MET A 415 -8.86 9.48 9.03
N THR A 416 -8.15 10.07 8.08
CA THR A 416 -8.56 11.27 7.34
C THR A 416 -8.95 10.93 5.91
N PHE A 417 -9.76 11.80 5.31
CA PHE A 417 -10.06 11.77 3.88
C PHE A 417 -10.02 13.18 3.29
N PRO A 418 -9.78 13.31 1.98
CA PRO A 418 -10.02 14.55 1.25
C PRO A 418 -11.50 14.94 1.34
N VAL A 419 -11.76 16.24 1.24
CA VAL A 419 -13.09 16.81 1.43
C VAL A 419 -14.03 16.49 0.26
N ASP A 420 -13.49 16.34 -0.94
CA ASP A 420 -14.21 16.10 -2.19
C ASP A 420 -14.65 14.64 -2.39
N TYR A 421 -14.24 13.72 -1.50
CA TYR A 421 -14.60 12.31 -1.59
C TYR A 421 -16.04 12.09 -1.14
N SER A 422 -16.84 11.44 -1.99
CA SER A 422 -18.21 11.06 -1.61
C SER A 422 -18.21 10.08 -0.43
N LYS A 423 -19.29 10.10 0.35
CA LYS A 423 -19.53 9.19 1.48
C LYS A 423 -19.36 7.74 1.08
N GLN A 424 -19.88 7.37 -0.10
CA GLN A 424 -19.74 6.00 -0.61
C GLN A 424 -18.28 5.59 -0.86
N VAL A 425 -17.46 6.48 -1.40
CA VAL A 425 -16.03 6.24 -1.61
C VAL A 425 -15.31 6.09 -0.26
N LYS A 426 -15.58 7.00 0.69
CA LYS A 426 -15.01 6.94 2.04
C LYS A 426 -15.37 5.64 2.74
N GLU A 427 -16.64 5.22 2.69
CA GLU A 427 -17.12 3.97 3.28
C GLU A 427 -16.44 2.74 2.66
N LYS A 428 -16.21 2.72 1.35
CA LYS A 428 -15.48 1.65 0.67
C LYS A 428 -14.04 1.56 1.16
N ILE A 429 -13.31 2.67 1.21
CA ILE A 429 -11.92 2.69 1.68
C ILE A 429 -11.84 2.32 3.17
N LEU A 430 -12.74 2.85 4.01
CA LEU A 430 -12.86 2.48 5.43
C LEU A 430 -13.13 0.98 5.59
N ALA A 431 -13.96 0.38 4.74
CA ALA A 431 -14.21 -1.06 4.77
C ALA A 431 -12.96 -1.86 4.41
N SER A 432 -12.21 -1.47 3.37
CA SER A 432 -10.93 -2.10 2.99
C SER A 432 -9.90 -2.01 4.12
N PHE A 433 -9.75 -0.84 4.74
CA PHE A 433 -8.86 -0.65 5.89
C PHE A 433 -9.31 -1.45 7.11
N SER A 434 -10.62 -1.43 7.43
CA SER A 434 -11.19 -2.22 8.52
C SER A 434 -10.88 -3.70 8.34
N ARG A 435 -11.08 -4.23 7.13
CA ARG A 435 -10.74 -5.62 6.80
C ARG A 435 -9.24 -5.85 6.96
N GLY A 436 -8.38 -5.10 6.26
CA GLY A 436 -6.93 -5.32 6.29
C GLY A 436 -6.33 -5.26 7.69
N LEU A 437 -6.68 -4.23 8.47
CA LEU A 437 -6.23 -4.08 9.86
C LEU A 437 -6.76 -5.22 10.74
N GLN A 438 -8.04 -5.60 10.61
CA GLN A 438 -8.60 -6.73 11.35
C GLN A 438 -7.92 -8.06 10.98
N ARG A 439 -7.62 -8.29 9.70
CA ARG A 439 -6.92 -9.49 9.22
C ARG A 439 -5.47 -9.57 9.70
N SER A 440 -4.87 -8.46 10.12
CA SER A 440 -3.51 -8.46 10.69
C SER A 440 -3.46 -8.96 12.15
N LEU A 441 -4.60 -8.93 12.85
CA LEU A 441 -4.70 -9.32 14.25
C LEU A 441 -4.65 -10.84 14.43
N PRO A 442 -4.14 -11.34 15.58
CA PRO A 442 -4.15 -12.76 15.90
C PRO A 442 -5.58 -13.31 15.96
N LYS A 443 -5.81 -14.48 15.36
CA LYS A 443 -7.12 -15.14 15.33
C LYS A 443 -7.68 -15.37 16.75
N GLU A 444 -6.81 -15.67 17.71
CA GLU A 444 -7.15 -15.92 19.12
C GLU A 444 -7.73 -14.70 19.83
N LEU A 445 -7.52 -13.48 19.30
CA LEU A 445 -8.09 -12.24 19.83
C LEU A 445 -9.56 -12.05 19.41
N ILE A 446 -9.94 -12.53 18.24
CA ILE A 446 -11.22 -12.20 17.59
C ILE A 446 -12.43 -12.72 18.38
N ASN A 447 -12.27 -13.85 19.07
CA ASN A 447 -13.31 -14.45 19.90
C ASN A 447 -13.35 -13.90 21.34
N GLN A 448 -12.59 -12.85 21.64
CA GLN A 448 -12.50 -12.24 22.97
C GLN A 448 -13.37 -11.00 23.05
N GLU A 449 -13.99 -10.74 24.21
CA GLU A 449 -14.86 -9.58 24.45
C GLU A 449 -14.18 -8.24 24.11
N VAL A 450 -12.86 -8.13 24.36
CA VAL A 450 -12.10 -6.90 24.05
C VAL A 450 -12.14 -6.54 22.56
N PHE A 451 -12.37 -7.50 21.67
CA PHE A 451 -12.44 -7.26 20.23
C PHE A 451 -13.65 -6.42 19.82
N GLU A 452 -14.70 -6.31 20.64
CA GLU A 452 -15.84 -5.41 20.40
C GLU A 452 -15.43 -3.94 20.33
N ALA A 453 -14.26 -3.58 20.89
CA ALA A 453 -13.68 -2.26 20.82
C ALA A 453 -12.99 -1.97 19.47
N PHE A 454 -12.89 -2.95 18.56
CA PHE A 454 -12.30 -2.73 17.23
C PHE A 454 -13.11 -1.71 16.43
N SER A 455 -12.44 -0.64 15.99
CA SER A 455 -13.04 0.43 15.19
C SER A 455 -12.03 1.05 14.24
N VAL A 456 -12.48 1.32 13.02
CA VAL A 456 -11.80 2.19 12.05
C VAL A 456 -12.81 3.23 11.61
N GLU A 457 -12.52 4.50 11.84
CA GLU A 457 -13.44 5.60 11.60
C GLU A 457 -12.74 6.82 10.99
N GLU A 458 -13.46 7.55 10.15
CA GLU A 458 -13.07 8.90 9.74
C GLU A 458 -13.22 9.83 10.94
N ARG A 459 -12.18 10.64 11.22
CA ARG A 459 -12.22 11.57 12.35
C ARG A 459 -12.27 13.04 11.93
N ALA A 460 -11.57 13.40 10.86
CA ALA A 460 -11.45 14.77 10.36
C ALA A 460 -11.10 14.74 8.87
N SER A 461 -11.26 15.88 8.19
CA SER A 461 -10.63 16.08 6.90
C SER A 461 -9.10 16.21 7.06
N GLU A 462 -8.35 15.88 6.00
CA GLU A 462 -6.89 16.05 5.94
C GLU A 462 -6.43 17.46 6.39
N PRO A 463 -6.96 18.56 5.82
CA PRO A 463 -6.51 19.91 6.19
C PRO A 463 -6.93 20.32 7.62
N ALA A 464 -8.09 19.87 8.12
CA ALA A 464 -8.50 20.14 9.51
C ALA A 464 -7.61 19.42 10.52
N ALA A 465 -7.25 18.16 10.25
CA ALA A 465 -6.28 17.44 11.07
C ALA A 465 -4.91 18.11 11.01
N TYR A 466 -4.45 18.55 9.83
CA TYR A 466 -3.19 19.29 9.73
C TYR A 466 -3.21 20.56 10.59
N ALA A 467 -4.24 21.40 10.47
CA ALA A 467 -4.39 22.62 11.26
C ALA A 467 -4.34 22.36 12.77
N ALA A 468 -5.00 21.29 13.24
CA ALA A 468 -5.02 20.88 14.64
C ALA A 468 -3.63 20.52 15.20
N SER A 469 -2.69 20.10 14.34
CA SER A 469 -1.30 19.86 14.73
C SER A 469 -0.39 21.07 14.48
N ALA A 470 -0.65 21.83 13.42
CA ALA A 470 0.26 22.86 12.92
C ALA A 470 0.15 24.17 13.70
N LEU A 471 -1.06 24.66 14.00
CA LEU A 471 -1.24 25.93 14.72
C LEU A 471 -0.54 25.91 16.10
N PRO A 472 -0.72 24.88 16.95
CA PRO A 472 0.02 24.80 18.21
C PRO A 472 1.53 24.69 18.01
N ALA A 473 1.99 23.93 17.00
CA ALA A 473 3.42 23.78 16.70
C ALA A 473 4.08 25.10 16.25
N LEU A 474 3.30 25.99 15.62
CA LEU A 474 3.70 27.32 15.20
C LEU A 474 3.56 28.37 16.33
N GLY A 475 3.09 27.98 17.52
CA GLY A 475 2.85 28.89 18.64
C GLY A 475 1.67 29.83 18.44
N VAL A 476 0.72 29.46 17.58
CA VAL A 476 -0.55 30.18 17.44
C VAL A 476 -1.50 29.66 18.51
N GLU A 477 -1.94 30.54 19.39
CA GLU A 477 -2.85 30.22 20.49
C GLU A 477 -4.30 30.60 20.15
N PRO A 478 -5.30 29.87 20.68
CA PRO A 478 -6.70 30.21 20.47
C PRO A 478 -7.11 31.48 21.22
N THR A 479 -8.13 32.17 20.71
CA THR A 479 -8.73 33.35 21.35
C THR A 479 -10.24 33.16 21.54
N GLU A 480 -10.90 34.00 22.36
CA GLU A 480 -12.36 33.94 22.52
C GLU A 480 -13.08 34.28 21.20
N GLU A 481 -12.60 35.29 20.46
CA GLU A 481 -13.15 35.70 19.17
C GLU A 481 -12.82 34.73 18.03
N GLY A 482 -11.77 33.94 18.19
CA GLY A 482 -11.28 32.98 17.22
C GLY A 482 -10.20 33.54 16.28
N VAL A 483 -9.11 32.79 16.13
CA VAL A 483 -8.05 33.07 15.17
C VAL A 483 -8.43 32.49 13.81
N ALA A 484 -8.55 33.34 12.79
CA ALA A 484 -8.83 32.88 11.44
C ALA A 484 -7.61 32.19 10.83
N TYR A 485 -7.83 31.00 10.28
CA TYR A 485 -6.82 30.24 9.56
C TYR A 485 -7.35 29.81 8.19
N ALA A 486 -6.41 29.60 7.27
CA ALA A 486 -6.66 29.05 5.95
C ALA A 486 -5.55 28.04 5.62
N VAL A 487 -5.91 26.84 5.16
CA VAL A 487 -4.94 25.80 4.78
C VAL A 487 -4.87 25.72 3.26
N PHE A 488 -3.66 25.82 2.71
CA PHE A 488 -3.37 25.53 1.31
C PHE A 488 -2.62 24.19 1.26
N ASP A 489 -3.37 23.08 1.12
CA ASP A 489 -2.81 21.73 1.12
C ASP A 489 -2.45 21.30 -0.30
N PHE A 490 -1.20 21.56 -0.69
CA PHE A 490 -0.68 21.23 -2.00
C PHE A 490 -0.08 19.82 -2.00
N GLY A 491 -0.93 18.84 -2.30
CA GLY A 491 -0.59 17.44 -2.35
C GLY A 491 0.06 16.98 -3.66
N GLY A 492 0.17 15.66 -3.81
CA GLY A 492 0.68 15.04 -5.03
C GLY A 492 -0.35 15.01 -6.18
N GLY A 493 -1.63 14.82 -5.86
CA GLY A 493 -2.70 14.66 -6.87
C GLY A 493 -3.71 15.79 -6.95
N THR A 494 -3.88 16.57 -5.89
CA THR A 494 -4.86 17.65 -5.76
C THR A 494 -4.29 18.74 -4.86
N THR A 495 -4.90 19.92 -4.90
CA THR A 495 -4.71 20.97 -3.90
C THR A 495 -6.03 21.24 -3.22
N ASP A 496 -6.08 21.09 -1.90
CA ASP A 496 -7.29 21.24 -1.11
C ASP A 496 -7.21 22.49 -0.21
N PHE A 497 -8.31 23.23 -0.13
CA PHE A 497 -8.43 24.45 0.67
C PHE A 497 -9.39 24.24 1.83
N ASP A 498 -8.99 24.63 3.04
CA ASP A 498 -9.83 24.63 4.23
C ASP A 498 -9.78 26.00 4.91
N PHE A 499 -10.93 26.49 5.35
CA PHE A 499 -11.07 27.80 5.99
C PHE A 499 -11.83 27.66 7.31
N GLY A 500 -11.27 28.23 8.37
CA GLY A 500 -11.79 28.02 9.72
C GLY A 500 -11.39 29.07 10.75
N LEU A 501 -11.86 28.83 11.98
CA LEU A 501 -11.51 29.57 13.19
C LEU A 501 -10.92 28.61 14.23
N TYR A 502 -9.87 29.05 14.91
CA TYR A 502 -9.30 28.38 16.07
C TYR A 502 -9.56 29.22 17.33
N ARG A 503 -10.45 28.75 18.20
CA ARG A 503 -10.97 29.53 19.33
C ARG A 503 -10.95 28.76 20.65
N LEU A 504 -11.08 29.49 21.74
CA LEU A 504 -11.34 28.92 23.06
C LEU A 504 -12.74 28.29 23.10
N ALA A 505 -12.90 27.27 23.94
CA ALA A 505 -14.20 26.68 24.21
C ALA A 505 -15.17 27.72 24.81
N THR A 506 -16.45 27.62 24.47
CA THR A 506 -17.50 28.36 25.19
C THR A 506 -17.69 27.78 26.58
N GLU A 507 -18.40 28.48 27.49
CA GLU A 507 -18.69 27.95 28.83
C GLU A 507 -19.36 26.56 28.80
N GLU A 508 -20.27 26.33 27.85
CA GLU A 508 -20.95 25.03 27.69
C GLU A 508 -19.98 23.93 27.20
N GLU A 509 -19.05 24.29 26.31
CA GLU A 509 -18.05 23.35 25.80
C GLU A 509 -16.96 23.04 26.82
N ASP A 510 -16.61 23.99 27.67
CA ASP A 510 -15.70 23.81 28.82
C ASP A 510 -16.32 22.88 29.87
N ASP A 511 -17.61 23.03 30.15
CA ASP A 511 -18.37 22.12 31.02
C ASP A 511 -18.40 20.66 30.47
N ASP A 512 -18.34 20.50 29.15
CA ASP A 512 -18.19 19.21 28.45
C ASP A 512 -16.73 18.68 28.42
N GLY A 513 -15.77 19.47 28.93
CA GLY A 513 -14.35 19.12 29.03
C GLY A 513 -13.49 19.49 27.82
N TYR A 514 -13.97 20.39 26.95
CA TYR A 514 -13.20 20.95 25.84
C TYR A 514 -12.52 22.25 26.26
N GLU A 515 -11.24 22.42 25.93
CA GLU A 515 -10.49 23.64 26.20
C GLU A 515 -10.40 24.54 24.95
N GLN A 516 -10.48 23.93 23.77
CA GLN A 516 -10.25 24.60 22.49
C GLN A 516 -11.05 23.96 21.36
N VAL A 517 -11.39 24.77 20.35
CA VAL A 517 -12.27 24.38 19.25
C VAL A 517 -11.69 24.83 17.91
N PHE A 518 -11.63 23.87 16.98
CA PHE A 518 -11.44 24.14 15.56
C PHE A 518 -12.79 24.12 14.87
N GLU A 519 -13.17 25.24 14.26
CA GLU A 519 -14.37 25.34 13.43
C GLU A 519 -13.98 25.46 11.97
N HIS A 520 -14.64 24.70 11.10
CA HIS A 520 -14.46 24.83 9.67
C HIS A 520 -15.82 24.97 8.96
N PHE A 521 -15.88 25.92 8.03
CA PHE A 521 -17.15 26.35 7.42
C PHE A 521 -17.09 26.51 5.90
N ALA A 522 -15.90 26.46 5.29
CA ALA A 522 -15.79 26.50 3.84
C ALA A 522 -14.61 25.67 3.36
N VAL A 523 -14.79 25.06 2.20
CA VAL A 523 -13.84 24.17 1.53
C VAL A 523 -13.90 24.45 0.03
N SER A 524 -12.77 24.35 -0.62
CA SER A 524 -12.63 24.47 -2.07
C SER A 524 -11.33 23.76 -2.47
N GLY A 525 -10.92 23.83 -3.72
CA GLY A 525 -9.70 23.18 -4.16
C GLY A 525 -9.51 23.22 -5.66
N ASP A 526 -8.46 22.54 -6.09
CA ASP A 526 -8.08 22.41 -7.49
C ASP A 526 -7.62 20.97 -7.77
N ARG A 527 -8.49 20.19 -8.42
CA ARG A 527 -8.23 18.79 -8.74
C ARG A 527 -7.10 18.56 -9.73
N PHE A 528 -6.70 19.60 -10.46
CA PHE A 528 -5.66 19.52 -11.49
C PHE A 528 -4.32 20.10 -11.00
N LEU A 529 -4.30 20.75 -9.83
CA LEU A 529 -3.09 21.26 -9.22
C LEU A 529 -2.56 20.23 -8.21
N GLY A 530 -1.59 19.43 -8.63
CA GLY A 530 -0.91 18.45 -7.79
C GLY A 530 0.50 18.24 -8.33
N GLY A 531 1.49 17.96 -7.47
CA GLY A 531 2.87 17.78 -7.92
C GLY A 531 3.05 16.73 -9.02
N GLU A 532 2.31 15.61 -8.94
CA GLU A 532 2.31 14.57 -9.98
C GLU A 532 1.53 14.99 -11.24
N ASN A 533 0.46 15.77 -11.09
CA ASN A 533 -0.28 16.31 -12.25
C ASN A 533 0.57 17.33 -13.03
N LEU A 534 1.33 18.17 -12.33
CA LEU A 534 2.29 19.10 -12.93
C LEU A 534 3.36 18.31 -13.70
N LEU A 535 3.92 17.26 -13.09
CA LEU A 535 4.90 16.40 -13.75
C LEU A 535 4.33 15.66 -14.98
N GLU A 536 3.10 15.16 -14.91
CA GLU A 536 2.42 14.55 -16.06
C GLU A 536 2.26 15.55 -17.22
N ASN A 537 1.87 16.79 -16.91
CA ASN A 537 1.77 17.85 -17.91
C ASN A 537 3.13 18.25 -18.48
N MET A 538 4.18 18.36 -17.66
CA MET A 538 5.55 18.61 -18.13
C MET A 538 6.03 17.49 -19.05
N ALA A 539 5.77 16.23 -18.70
CA ALA A 539 6.10 15.07 -19.52
C ALA A 539 5.33 15.11 -20.85
N TYR A 540 4.04 15.46 -20.83
CA TYR A 540 3.23 15.60 -22.03
C TYR A 540 3.74 16.70 -22.96
N GLN A 541 4.05 17.88 -22.44
CA GLN A 541 4.62 18.98 -23.22
C GLN A 541 5.99 18.61 -23.81
N THR A 542 6.85 17.96 -23.03
CA THR A 542 8.15 17.47 -23.50
C THR A 542 7.99 16.44 -24.62
N PHE A 543 7.05 15.51 -24.50
CA PHE A 543 6.72 14.56 -25.56
C PHE A 543 6.23 15.28 -26.83
N GLN A 544 5.34 16.26 -26.69
CA GLN A 544 4.80 17.04 -27.81
C GLN A 544 5.90 17.80 -28.55
N HIS A 545 6.85 18.39 -27.82
CA HIS A 545 8.04 19.04 -28.37
C HIS A 545 8.88 18.05 -29.20
N ASN A 546 8.94 16.79 -28.80
CA ASN A 546 9.72 15.72 -29.42
C ASN A 546 8.91 14.78 -30.34
N LEU A 547 7.83 15.28 -30.96
CA LEU A 547 6.89 14.45 -31.72
C LEU A 547 7.53 13.71 -32.91
N GLU A 548 8.54 14.30 -33.57
CA GLU A 548 9.25 13.65 -34.68
C GLU A 548 10.03 12.40 -34.25
N VAL A 549 10.64 12.43 -33.06
CA VAL A 549 11.34 11.29 -32.48
C VAL A 549 10.33 10.19 -32.18
N CYS A 550 9.19 10.55 -31.60
CA CYS A 550 8.10 9.62 -31.31
C CYS A 550 7.52 9.01 -32.59
N ARG A 551 7.40 9.78 -33.68
CA ARG A 551 6.95 9.29 -34.99
C ARG A 551 7.91 8.30 -35.61
N THR A 552 9.20 8.60 -35.58
CA THR A 552 10.26 7.73 -36.14
C THR A 552 10.28 6.38 -35.43
N ASN A 553 10.21 6.41 -34.10
CA ASN A 553 10.37 5.23 -33.24
C ASN A 553 9.04 4.59 -32.83
N ARG A 554 7.89 5.12 -33.28
CA ARG A 554 6.54 4.64 -32.93
C ARG A 554 6.34 4.58 -31.40
N ILE A 555 6.65 5.67 -30.72
CA ILE A 555 6.48 5.80 -29.28
C ILE A 555 5.13 6.46 -28.97
N ALA A 556 4.44 5.96 -27.95
CA ALA A 556 3.22 6.55 -27.43
C ALA A 556 3.37 6.89 -25.93
N PHE A 557 2.57 7.85 -25.47
CA PHE A 557 2.49 8.36 -24.10
C PHE A 557 1.03 8.45 -23.64
N THR A 558 0.81 8.63 -22.34
CA THR A 558 -0.53 8.93 -21.82
C THR A 558 -0.82 10.43 -21.92
N CYS A 559 -2.10 10.78 -21.95
CA CYS A 559 -2.55 12.18 -21.83
C CYS A 559 -2.83 12.51 -20.35
N PRO A 560 -2.36 13.67 -19.84
CA PRO A 560 -2.75 14.17 -18.53
C PRO A 560 -4.26 14.36 -18.39
N LEU A 561 -4.75 14.44 -17.16
CA LEU A 561 -6.18 14.56 -16.85
C LEU A 561 -6.84 15.83 -17.41
N ASP A 562 -6.12 16.95 -17.38
CA ASP A 562 -6.51 18.26 -17.94
C ASP A 562 -5.90 18.54 -19.32
N GLY A 563 -5.12 17.58 -19.85
CA GLY A 563 -4.50 17.67 -21.16
C GLY A 563 -5.51 17.50 -22.30
N LYS A 564 -5.31 18.23 -23.40
CA LYS A 564 -6.09 18.07 -24.64
C LYS A 564 -5.28 17.31 -25.69
N PRO A 565 -5.86 16.31 -26.37
CA PRO A 565 -5.24 15.70 -27.54
C PRO A 565 -4.97 16.76 -28.61
N PHE A 566 -3.76 16.73 -29.18
CA PHE A 566 -3.39 17.61 -30.28
C PHE A 566 -3.84 17.02 -31.62
N SER A 567 -3.95 17.85 -32.66
CA SER A 567 -4.30 17.39 -34.00
C SER A 567 -3.30 16.35 -34.51
N GLY A 568 -3.77 15.15 -34.86
CA GLY A 568 -2.92 14.05 -35.32
C GLY A 568 -2.32 13.18 -34.19
N SER A 569 -2.87 13.24 -32.97
CA SER A 569 -2.36 12.50 -31.81
C SER A 569 -2.78 11.03 -31.75
N GLU A 570 -3.57 10.52 -32.69
CA GLU A 570 -4.26 9.22 -32.61
C GLU A 570 -3.30 8.03 -32.41
N MET A 571 -2.06 8.16 -32.91
CA MET A 571 -1.04 7.11 -32.80
C MET A 571 -0.05 7.32 -31.65
N PHE A 572 -0.15 8.44 -30.93
CA PHE A 572 0.84 8.91 -29.97
C PHE A 572 0.30 9.06 -28.55
N ILE A 573 -1.01 9.24 -28.41
CA ILE A 573 -1.71 9.20 -27.12
C ILE A 573 -2.41 7.85 -27.02
N ASP A 574 -2.03 7.06 -26.02
CA ASP A 574 -2.57 5.72 -25.81
C ASP A 574 -2.71 5.42 -24.31
N ARG A 575 -3.43 4.35 -23.97
CA ARG A 575 -3.66 3.89 -22.59
C ARG A 575 -2.92 2.58 -22.26
N THR A 576 -2.07 2.11 -23.18
CA THR A 576 -1.32 0.86 -23.02
C THR A 576 -0.28 0.92 -21.90
N GLN A 577 0.13 -0.25 -21.40
CA GLN A 577 1.23 -0.37 -20.43
C GLN A 577 2.52 0.30 -20.93
N ALA A 578 2.82 0.19 -22.24
CA ALA A 578 3.98 0.83 -22.83
C ALA A 578 3.90 2.36 -22.72
N ALA A 579 2.74 2.94 -23.04
CA ALA A 579 2.52 4.39 -22.93
C ALA A 579 2.59 4.89 -21.48
N GLN A 580 2.02 4.13 -20.53
CA GLN A 580 2.13 4.43 -19.10
C GLN A 580 3.59 4.38 -18.64
N THR A 581 4.33 3.34 -19.02
CA THR A 581 5.75 3.17 -18.68
C THR A 581 6.59 4.32 -19.23
N ASN A 582 6.43 4.66 -20.51
CA ASN A 582 7.13 5.78 -21.15
C ASN A 582 6.89 7.11 -20.42
N THR A 583 5.63 7.36 -20.05
CA THR A 583 5.26 8.57 -19.31
C THR A 583 5.94 8.62 -17.95
N GLN A 584 5.93 7.53 -17.19
CA GLN A 584 6.60 7.44 -15.88
C GLN A 584 8.12 7.61 -15.99
N MET A 585 8.74 7.04 -17.02
CA MET A 585 10.17 7.21 -17.27
C MET A 585 10.53 8.68 -17.53
N LEU A 586 9.71 9.40 -18.29
CA LEU A 586 9.93 10.82 -18.56
C LEU A 586 9.68 11.69 -17.32
N ILE A 587 8.62 11.41 -16.55
CA ILE A 587 8.36 12.05 -15.25
C ILE A 587 9.55 11.92 -14.31
N ALA A 588 10.13 10.71 -14.20
CA ALA A 588 11.29 10.47 -13.34
C ALA A 588 12.49 11.35 -13.71
N LYS A 589 12.67 11.68 -15.00
CA LYS A 589 13.74 12.57 -15.48
C LYS A 589 13.44 14.05 -15.31
N LEU A 590 12.15 14.44 -15.35
CA LEU A 590 11.71 15.83 -15.18
C LEU A 590 11.51 16.24 -13.71
N ARG A 591 11.37 15.28 -12.81
CA ARG A 591 11.15 15.52 -11.37
C ARG A 591 12.15 16.48 -10.72
N PRO A 592 13.47 16.42 -10.98
CA PRO A 592 14.41 17.39 -10.43
C PRO A 592 14.08 18.85 -10.78
N LEU A 593 13.56 19.12 -11.99
CA LEU A 593 13.15 20.47 -12.38
C LEU A 593 12.03 20.98 -11.50
N TRP A 594 11.02 20.15 -11.23
CA TRP A 594 9.88 20.51 -10.38
C TRP A 594 10.29 20.66 -8.90
N GLU A 595 11.05 19.71 -8.37
CA GLU A 595 11.35 19.63 -6.94
C GLU A 595 12.50 20.56 -6.51
N LYS A 596 13.45 20.84 -7.41
CA LYS A 596 14.67 21.63 -7.10
C LYS A 596 14.87 22.85 -7.99
N GLY A 597 14.04 23.03 -9.02
CA GLY A 597 14.27 24.08 -10.01
C GLY A 597 15.50 23.85 -10.89
N GLU A 598 16.03 22.63 -11.00
CA GLU A 598 17.19 22.39 -11.87
C GLU A 598 17.18 20.99 -12.50
N LEU A 599 17.77 20.88 -13.69
CA LEU A 599 18.03 19.62 -14.39
C LEU A 599 19.54 19.39 -14.50
N ASP A 600 20.01 18.28 -13.96
CA ASP A 600 21.40 17.84 -14.11
C ASP A 600 21.68 17.43 -15.56
N GLY A 601 22.31 18.29 -16.37
CA GLY A 601 22.92 17.90 -17.65
C GLY A 601 22.57 18.74 -18.88
N SER A 602 22.80 18.17 -20.07
CA SER A 602 22.60 18.85 -21.36
C SER A 602 21.11 18.95 -21.71
N ALA A 603 20.73 19.96 -22.50
CA ALA A 603 19.37 20.16 -23.03
C ALA A 603 18.79 18.91 -23.75
N VAL A 604 19.62 17.95 -24.15
CA VAL A 604 19.19 16.68 -24.72
C VAL A 604 19.24 15.55 -23.66
N LEU A 605 18.06 15.03 -23.33
CA LEU A 605 17.82 13.86 -22.50
C LEU A 605 17.92 12.57 -23.32
N LYS A 606 18.86 11.70 -22.96
CA LYS A 606 18.96 10.35 -23.52
C LYS A 606 18.13 9.38 -22.70
N ILE A 607 17.13 8.76 -23.33
CA ILE A 607 16.17 7.88 -22.66
C ILE A 607 15.84 6.68 -23.56
N SER A 608 15.65 5.50 -22.99
CA SER A 608 15.20 4.31 -23.75
C SER A 608 13.71 4.09 -23.48
N LEU A 609 12.88 4.21 -24.51
CA LEU A 609 11.42 4.14 -24.43
C LEU A 609 10.89 2.89 -25.11
N LEU A 610 9.68 2.49 -24.76
CA LEU A 610 8.98 1.38 -25.39
C LEU A 610 8.24 1.82 -26.65
N ASP A 611 8.46 1.11 -27.75
CA ASP A 611 7.64 1.23 -28.95
C ASP A 611 6.27 0.55 -28.79
N ARG A 612 5.42 0.62 -29.84
CA ARG A 612 4.10 -0.02 -29.81
C ARG A 612 4.12 -1.55 -29.78
N ASN A 613 5.26 -2.19 -30.04
CA ASN A 613 5.42 -3.64 -29.88
C ASN A 613 5.93 -4.01 -28.48
N GLY A 614 6.33 -3.03 -27.67
CA GLY A 614 6.94 -3.23 -26.36
C GLY A 614 8.46 -3.40 -26.40
N ASP A 615 9.10 -3.08 -27.53
CA ASP A 615 10.56 -3.14 -27.68
C ASP A 615 11.21 -1.83 -27.18
N LYS A 616 12.35 -1.94 -26.49
CA LYS A 616 13.12 -0.77 -26.04
C LYS A 616 13.86 -0.11 -27.21
N VAL A 617 13.63 1.19 -27.39
CA VAL A 617 14.23 2.03 -28.43
C VAL A 617 14.92 3.24 -27.80
N PRO A 618 16.23 3.46 -28.06
CA PRO A 618 16.92 4.65 -27.58
C PRO A 618 16.40 5.90 -28.29
N CYS A 619 16.12 6.94 -27.51
CA CYS A 619 15.58 8.21 -27.95
C CYS A 619 16.39 9.35 -27.33
N ASP A 620 16.63 10.40 -28.14
CA ASP A 620 17.22 11.65 -27.70
C ASP A 620 16.10 12.69 -27.70
N PHE A 621 15.71 13.18 -26.51
CA PHE A 621 14.63 14.15 -26.31
C PHE A 621 15.23 15.51 -25.94
N GLU A 622 14.81 16.57 -26.61
CA GLU A 622 15.12 17.96 -26.22
C GLU A 622 14.18 18.40 -25.10
N ILE A 623 14.75 18.98 -24.03
CA ILE A 623 14.01 19.49 -22.88
C ILE A 623 13.97 21.02 -22.96
N ASP A 624 12.79 21.57 -23.22
CA ASP A 624 12.51 23.00 -23.27
C ASP A 624 12.26 23.53 -21.85
N VAL A 625 13.34 23.80 -21.12
CA VAL A 625 13.28 24.18 -19.69
C VAL A 625 12.51 25.48 -19.48
N ASP A 626 12.65 26.45 -20.39
CA ASP A 626 12.01 27.76 -20.30
C ASP A 626 10.48 27.61 -20.39
N THR A 627 9.98 26.88 -21.39
CA THR A 627 8.53 26.62 -21.56
C THR A 627 7.96 25.86 -20.37
N LEU A 628 8.70 24.88 -19.84
CA LEU A 628 8.25 24.13 -18.65
C LEU A 628 8.22 25.02 -17.40
N GLY A 629 9.18 25.94 -17.25
CA GLY A 629 9.22 26.93 -16.17
C GLY A 629 8.03 27.89 -16.22
N GLU A 630 7.76 28.48 -17.38
CA GLU A 630 6.59 29.35 -17.61
C GLU A 630 5.28 28.63 -17.25
N TYR A 631 5.11 27.39 -17.71
CA TYR A 631 3.94 26.58 -17.38
C TYR A 631 3.76 26.39 -15.86
N LEU A 632 4.84 26.04 -15.15
CA LEU A 632 4.78 25.83 -13.69
C LEU A 632 4.37 27.11 -12.96
N GLU A 633 4.96 28.24 -13.33
CA GLU A 633 4.65 29.54 -12.74
C GLU A 633 3.18 29.92 -12.96
N GLU A 634 2.72 29.95 -14.21
CA GLU A 634 1.34 30.32 -14.56
C GLU A 634 0.33 29.43 -13.82
N ARG A 635 0.61 28.12 -13.78
CA ARG A 635 -0.31 27.15 -13.19
C ARG A 635 -0.40 27.26 -11.68
N ILE A 636 0.72 27.53 -11.00
CA ILE A 636 0.79 27.72 -9.54
C ILE A 636 0.17 29.05 -9.15
N GLN A 637 0.50 30.15 -9.83
CA GLN A 637 -0.13 31.45 -9.62
C GLN A 637 -1.65 31.35 -9.76
N GLN A 638 -2.13 30.66 -10.80
CA GLN A 638 -3.57 30.44 -10.99
C GLN A 638 -4.21 29.68 -9.81
N GLY A 639 -3.49 28.72 -9.22
CA GLY A 639 -3.90 28.01 -8.00
C GLY A 639 -4.00 28.91 -6.78
N VAL A 640 -2.98 29.75 -6.57
CA VAL A 640 -2.92 30.73 -5.47
C VAL A 640 -4.02 31.79 -5.61
N HIS A 641 -4.28 32.28 -6.83
CA HIS A 641 -5.39 33.19 -7.11
C HIS A 641 -6.77 32.56 -6.84
N ASN A 642 -6.93 31.26 -7.16
CA ASN A 642 -8.13 30.52 -6.82
C ASN A 642 -8.31 30.39 -5.30
N PHE A 643 -7.22 30.14 -4.57
CA PHE A 643 -7.21 30.10 -3.11
C PHE A 643 -7.63 31.44 -2.50
N TYR A 644 -7.07 32.57 -2.94
CA TYR A 644 -7.46 33.89 -2.43
C TYR A 644 -8.94 34.20 -2.68
N ARG A 645 -9.47 33.82 -3.84
CA ARG A 645 -10.89 34.00 -4.15
C ARG A 645 -11.77 33.17 -3.21
N ALA A 646 -11.45 31.88 -3.05
CA ALA A 646 -12.17 31.00 -2.14
C ALA A 646 -12.09 31.50 -0.69
N MET A 647 -10.92 31.99 -0.26
CA MET A 647 -10.69 32.58 1.06
C MET A 647 -11.57 33.82 1.28
N LYS A 648 -11.62 34.75 0.33
CA LYS A 648 -12.48 35.94 0.44
C LYS A 648 -13.96 35.55 0.60
N THR A 649 -14.43 34.59 -0.20
CA THR A 649 -15.80 34.09 -0.11
C THR A 649 -16.07 33.39 1.24
N ALA A 650 -15.13 32.57 1.72
CA ALA A 650 -15.26 31.87 3.00
C ALA A 650 -15.42 32.83 4.19
N PHE A 651 -14.68 33.94 4.18
CA PHE A 651 -14.72 34.96 5.23
C PHE A 651 -15.71 36.10 4.95
N GLU A 652 -16.54 36.01 3.91
CA GLU A 652 -17.51 37.06 3.59
C GLU A 652 -18.51 37.26 4.74
N GLY A 653 -18.69 38.51 5.18
CA GLY A 653 -19.53 38.85 6.33
C GLY A 653 -18.91 38.54 7.70
N LYS A 654 -17.70 37.95 7.76
CA LYS A 654 -16.92 37.81 8.99
C LYS A 654 -15.93 38.97 9.11
N ASN A 655 -15.90 39.64 10.27
CA ASN A 655 -14.96 40.74 10.51
C ASN A 655 -13.59 40.16 10.92
N VAL A 656 -12.74 39.89 9.93
CA VAL A 656 -11.43 39.27 10.14
C VAL A 656 -10.32 40.26 9.81
N ASP A 657 -9.53 40.62 10.81
CA ASP A 657 -8.39 41.53 10.62
C ASP A 657 -7.13 40.82 10.14
N LYS A 658 -6.97 39.54 10.49
CA LYS A 658 -5.77 38.74 10.19
C LYS A 658 -6.13 37.28 9.91
N ILE A 659 -5.51 36.69 8.89
CA ILE A 659 -5.65 35.28 8.53
C ILE A 659 -4.28 34.61 8.55
N HIS A 660 -4.18 33.50 9.29
CA HIS A 660 -3.00 32.63 9.30
C HIS A 660 -3.10 31.62 8.14
N VAL A 661 -2.29 31.78 7.10
CA VAL A 661 -2.23 30.86 5.97
C VAL A 661 -1.19 29.78 6.25
N LEU A 662 -1.64 28.52 6.30
CA LEU A 662 -0.79 27.35 6.52
C LEU A 662 -0.49 26.70 5.18
N LEU A 663 0.77 26.72 4.76
CA LEU A 663 1.21 25.95 3.60
C LEU A 663 1.38 24.48 4.02
N ALA A 664 0.52 23.62 3.49
CA ALA A 664 0.45 22.19 3.79
C ALA A 664 0.72 21.36 2.52
N GLY A 665 0.93 20.06 2.69
CA GLY A 665 1.23 19.15 1.59
C GLY A 665 2.66 19.28 1.07
N ASN A 666 3.18 18.18 0.52
CA ASN A 666 4.59 18.11 0.13
C ASN A 666 4.97 19.09 -0.99
N SER A 667 4.05 19.37 -1.91
CA SER A 667 4.31 20.24 -3.06
C SER A 667 4.45 21.72 -2.64
N SER A 668 3.96 22.09 -1.46
CA SER A 668 4.17 23.44 -0.90
C SER A 668 5.63 23.73 -0.52
N GLN A 669 6.51 22.72 -0.48
CA GLN A 669 7.95 22.93 -0.28
C GLN A 669 8.65 23.53 -1.50
N SER A 670 7.98 23.60 -2.65
CA SER A 670 8.52 24.22 -3.86
C SER A 670 8.81 25.71 -3.63
N GLU A 671 9.98 26.16 -4.10
CA GLU A 671 10.37 27.57 -4.05
C GLU A 671 9.41 28.46 -4.85
N ILE A 672 8.83 27.94 -5.95
CA ILE A 672 7.86 28.66 -6.77
C ILE A 672 6.59 28.98 -5.96
N VAL A 673 6.15 28.06 -5.10
CA VAL A 673 4.98 28.25 -4.22
C VAL A 673 5.29 29.28 -3.13
N THR A 674 6.46 29.16 -2.50
CA THR A 674 6.92 30.14 -1.50
C THR A 674 6.96 31.54 -2.09
N TRP A 675 7.47 31.66 -3.31
CA TRP A 675 7.52 32.91 -4.05
C TRP A 675 6.10 33.47 -4.32
N ALA A 676 5.17 32.66 -4.80
CA ALA A 676 3.80 33.12 -5.09
C ALA A 676 3.10 33.69 -3.84
N PHE A 677 3.32 33.10 -2.66
CA PHE A 677 2.77 33.62 -1.40
C PHE A 677 3.58 34.79 -0.81
N SER A 678 4.85 34.95 -1.19
CA SER A 678 5.66 36.07 -0.72
C SER A 678 5.16 37.44 -1.20
N LEU A 679 4.39 37.45 -2.29
CA LEU A 679 3.74 38.64 -2.83
C LEU A 679 2.64 39.20 -1.90
N VAL A 680 2.13 38.41 -0.95
CA VAL A 680 1.15 38.86 0.07
C VAL A 680 1.73 38.90 1.49
N ASP A 681 2.85 38.19 1.75
CA ASP A 681 3.61 38.25 3.00
C ASP A 681 5.12 38.23 2.69
N GLU A 682 5.73 39.41 2.54
CA GLU A 682 7.15 39.55 2.23
C GLU A 682 8.09 38.89 3.27
N SER A 683 7.59 38.62 4.49
CA SER A 683 8.42 38.06 5.56
C SER A 683 8.84 36.61 5.35
N ILE A 684 8.27 35.91 4.36
CA ILE A 684 8.64 34.52 4.02
C ILE A 684 9.68 34.42 2.90
N LEU A 685 10.10 35.55 2.30
CA LEU A 685 11.15 35.56 1.28
C LEU A 685 12.46 34.96 1.82
N PRO A 686 12.98 33.88 1.21
CA PRO A 686 14.29 33.35 1.56
C PRO A 686 15.41 34.36 1.33
N GLU A 687 16.37 34.42 2.25
CA GLU A 687 17.59 35.21 2.09
C GLU A 687 18.41 34.66 0.90
N GLY A 688 18.63 35.47 -0.16
CA GLY A 688 19.52 35.13 -1.28
C GLY A 688 18.89 34.66 -2.58
N ILE A 689 17.56 34.72 -2.74
CA ILE A 689 16.85 34.35 -4.00
C ILE A 689 17.32 35.12 -5.25
N ALA A 690 17.99 36.26 -5.10
CA ALA A 690 18.46 37.05 -6.24
C ALA A 690 19.49 36.34 -7.15
N ASP A 691 20.03 35.17 -6.73
CA ASP A 691 21.13 34.46 -7.42
C ASP A 691 20.73 33.06 -7.96
N THR A 692 19.44 32.67 -8.01
CA THR A 692 19.00 31.37 -8.58
C THR A 692 18.78 31.45 -10.11
N PRO A 693 19.30 30.48 -10.92
CA PRO A 693 19.33 30.57 -12.39
C PRO A 693 17.96 30.65 -13.08
N LEU A 694 16.90 30.04 -12.53
CA LEU A 694 15.54 30.18 -13.08
C LEU A 694 14.99 31.60 -12.93
N PHE A 695 15.62 32.43 -12.09
CA PHE A 695 15.07 33.67 -11.57
C PHE A 695 15.95 34.90 -11.83
N ASP A 696 17.03 34.81 -12.63
CA ASP A 696 17.94 35.93 -12.94
C ASP A 696 17.21 37.12 -13.64
N GLU A 697 16.13 36.86 -14.40
CA GLU A 697 15.25 37.91 -14.96
C GLU A 697 14.15 38.35 -13.96
N TYR A 698 13.71 37.45 -13.08
CA TYR A 698 12.61 37.65 -12.12
C TYR A 698 13.02 38.42 -10.86
N GLY A 699 14.25 38.26 -10.37
CA GLY A 699 14.78 39.00 -9.21
C GLY A 699 14.71 40.52 -9.37
N GLN A 700 14.79 41.01 -10.62
CA GLN A 700 14.60 42.42 -10.94
C GLN A 700 13.12 42.85 -10.88
N VAL A 701 12.19 41.99 -11.29
CA VAL A 701 10.74 42.26 -11.25
C VAL A 701 10.23 42.31 -9.80
N ILE A 702 10.67 41.40 -8.93
CA ILE A 702 10.27 41.34 -7.51
C ILE A 702 10.64 42.62 -6.77
N SER A 703 11.83 43.18 -7.01
CA SER A 703 12.25 44.44 -6.40
C SER A 703 11.37 45.65 -6.74
N SER A 704 10.50 45.50 -7.75
CA SER A 704 9.62 46.56 -8.27
C SER A 704 8.13 46.33 -7.99
N LEU A 705 7.71 45.13 -7.57
CA LEU A 705 6.30 44.80 -7.28
C LEU A 705 5.93 45.28 -5.87
N GLN A 706 4.83 46.06 -5.76
CA GLN A 706 4.23 46.47 -4.49
C GLN A 706 3.10 45.50 -4.10
N GLY A 707 3.47 44.23 -3.87
CA GLY A 707 2.53 43.16 -3.52
C GLY A 707 1.81 42.52 -4.72
N ASP A 708 0.97 41.52 -4.41
CA ASP A 708 0.17 40.76 -5.39
C ASP A 708 -0.97 41.61 -5.98
N GLU A 709 -0.84 41.99 -7.27
CA GLU A 709 -1.82 42.84 -7.97
C GLU A 709 -3.23 42.20 -8.00
N TYR A 710 -3.30 40.88 -8.11
CA TYR A 710 -4.57 40.16 -8.10
C TYR A 710 -5.23 40.20 -6.73
N PHE A 711 -4.48 39.96 -5.64
CA PHE A 711 -4.98 40.08 -4.27
C PHE A 711 -5.43 41.49 -3.94
N ILE A 712 -4.65 42.51 -4.34
CA ILE A 712 -5.01 43.92 -4.17
C ILE A 712 -6.34 44.22 -4.89
N THR A 713 -6.46 43.79 -6.14
CA THR A 713 -7.68 43.97 -6.94
C THR A 713 -8.87 43.21 -6.34
N LEU A 714 -8.64 42.01 -5.80
CA LEU A 714 -9.67 41.18 -5.17
C LEU A 714 -10.31 41.86 -3.95
N TYR A 715 -9.55 42.68 -3.21
CA TYR A 715 -10.05 43.45 -2.07
C TYR A 715 -10.28 44.94 -2.37
N GLU A 716 -10.27 45.34 -3.65
CA GLU A 716 -10.52 46.73 -4.03
C GLU A 716 -11.87 47.22 -3.48
N GLY A 717 -11.87 48.37 -2.79
CA GLY A 717 -13.07 48.96 -2.18
C GLY A 717 -13.44 48.42 -0.80
N GLN A 718 -12.67 47.50 -0.23
CA GLN A 718 -12.83 46.99 1.15
C GLN A 718 -11.47 46.89 1.86
N LYS A 719 -11.46 46.75 3.19
CA LYS A 719 -10.22 46.52 3.94
C LYS A 719 -9.79 45.06 3.72
N ALA A 720 -8.60 44.86 3.14
CA ALA A 720 -8.01 43.53 3.06
C ALA A 720 -7.53 43.05 4.44
N PRO A 721 -7.69 41.76 4.78
CA PRO A 721 -7.10 41.19 5.99
C PRO A 721 -5.57 41.15 5.89
N GLU A 722 -4.87 41.26 7.01
CA GLU A 722 -3.45 40.92 7.09
C GLU A 722 -3.28 39.42 6.84
N ILE A 723 -2.46 39.05 5.86
CA ILE A 723 -2.11 37.66 5.60
C ILE A 723 -0.80 37.35 6.30
N LYS A 724 -0.81 36.36 7.19
CA LYS A 724 0.41 35.82 7.79
C LYS A 724 0.62 34.40 7.29
N VAL A 725 1.63 34.22 6.44
CA VAL A 725 1.95 32.93 5.85
C VAL A 725 2.91 32.17 6.77
N HIS A 726 2.61 30.90 6.99
CA HIS A 726 3.46 29.95 7.67
C HIS A 726 3.98 28.95 6.63
N LEU A 727 5.30 28.93 6.45
CA LEU A 727 5.98 27.98 5.57
C LEU A 727 5.70 26.53 6.00
N PRO A 728 5.82 25.55 5.08
CA PRO A 728 5.59 24.15 5.41
C PRO A 728 6.44 23.70 6.59
N LEU A 729 5.82 23.00 7.55
CA LEU A 729 6.55 22.49 8.70
C LEU A 729 7.64 21.50 8.24
N THR A 730 8.88 21.82 8.59
CA THR A 730 10.06 21.04 8.22
C THR A 730 10.42 20.03 9.31
N THR A 731 11.34 19.14 8.99
CA THR A 731 11.87 18.15 9.94
C THR A 731 12.58 18.81 11.11
N ASN A 732 12.40 18.24 12.30
CA ASN A 732 13.14 18.58 13.50
C ASN A 732 14.03 17.39 13.89
N ASP A 733 15.35 17.58 13.83
CA ASP A 733 16.33 16.52 14.14
C ASP A 733 16.35 16.17 15.64
N ASP A 734 16.05 17.12 16.52
CA ASP A 734 15.97 16.90 17.97
C ASP A 734 14.66 16.24 18.40
N ASN A 735 13.61 16.38 17.59
CA ASN A 735 12.31 15.74 17.81
C ASN A 735 11.78 15.10 16.52
N PRO A 736 12.15 13.83 16.24
CA PRO A 736 11.69 13.12 15.05
C PRO A 736 10.18 12.87 15.00
N HIS A 737 9.45 13.16 16.07
CA HIS A 737 8.00 13.02 16.17
C HIS A 737 7.26 14.37 16.13
N ALA A 738 7.97 15.48 15.86
CA ALA A 738 7.33 16.77 15.61
C ALA A 738 6.53 16.73 14.29
N PRO A 739 5.41 17.46 14.22
CA PRO A 739 4.63 17.55 12.99
C PRO A 739 5.43 18.22 11.87
N THR A 740 5.35 17.62 10.69
CA THR A 740 5.85 18.16 9.42
C THR A 740 4.68 18.30 8.44
N CYS A 741 4.90 18.89 7.26
CA CYS A 741 3.90 18.95 6.20
C CYS A 741 3.33 17.57 5.79
N LYS A 742 4.07 16.47 6.02
CA LYS A 742 3.62 15.10 5.74
C LYS A 742 3.10 14.34 6.95
N THR A 743 3.63 14.64 8.14
CA THR A 743 3.31 13.86 9.36
C THR A 743 2.27 14.53 10.24
N GLY A 744 2.03 15.83 10.03
CA GLY A 744 1.11 16.65 10.81
C GLY A 744 -0.33 16.13 10.78
N VAL A 745 -0.82 15.63 9.63
CA VAL A 745 -2.18 15.07 9.50
C VAL A 745 -2.38 13.89 10.46
N ALA A 746 -1.46 12.92 10.45
CA ALA A 746 -1.53 11.75 11.33
C ALA A 746 -1.43 12.14 12.82
N LEU A 747 -0.61 13.13 13.18
CA LEU A 747 -0.53 13.63 14.56
C LEU A 747 -1.78 14.42 14.97
N GLY A 748 -2.33 15.21 14.05
CA GLY A 748 -3.59 15.93 14.21
C GLY A 748 -4.77 15.02 14.49
N LEU A 749 -4.83 13.85 13.85
CA LEU A 749 -5.82 12.81 14.19
C LEU A 749 -5.75 12.39 15.66
N LEU A 750 -4.55 12.29 16.24
CA LEU A 750 -4.39 12.00 17.67
C LEU A 750 -4.80 13.21 18.52
N ALA A 751 -4.47 14.43 18.12
CA ALA A 751 -4.91 15.65 18.80
C ALA A 751 -6.44 15.79 18.84
N LEU A 752 -7.12 15.26 17.82
CA LEU A 752 -8.57 15.28 17.67
C LEU A 752 -9.27 14.01 18.18
N ARG A 753 -8.55 13.01 18.72
CA ARG A 753 -9.12 11.71 19.11
C ARG A 753 -10.29 11.82 20.10
N PRO A 754 -11.22 10.84 20.14
CA PRO A 754 -12.21 10.79 21.20
C PRO A 754 -11.57 10.86 22.61
N GLY A 755 -12.04 11.81 23.42
CA GLY A 755 -11.51 12.11 24.77
C GLY A 755 -10.34 13.10 24.81
N SER A 756 -10.01 13.79 23.71
CA SER A 756 -9.15 14.98 23.73
C SER A 756 -9.92 16.23 24.21
N ALA A 757 -9.20 17.20 24.78
CA ALA A 757 -9.73 18.53 25.10
C ALA A 757 -9.94 19.42 23.86
N THR A 758 -9.57 18.94 22.66
CA THR A 758 -9.79 19.62 21.40
C THR A 758 -11.11 19.15 20.77
N LYS A 759 -12.01 20.08 20.48
CA LYS A 759 -13.23 19.86 19.71
C LYS A 759 -13.02 20.24 18.24
N LEU A 760 -13.61 19.48 17.32
CA LEU A 760 -13.72 19.84 15.91
C LEU A 760 -15.21 20.02 15.59
N ILE A 761 -15.58 21.17 15.02
CA ILE A 761 -16.93 21.48 14.55
C ILE A 761 -16.90 21.60 13.03
N ASN A 762 -17.68 20.74 12.39
CA ASN A 762 -17.79 20.63 10.94
C ASN A 762 -19.13 21.16 10.45
N HIS A 763 -19.21 22.47 10.21
CA HIS A 763 -20.45 23.12 9.72
C HIS A 763 -20.87 22.58 8.35
N ILE A 764 -19.92 22.05 7.56
CA ILE A 764 -20.18 21.51 6.24
C ILE A 764 -20.86 20.14 6.34
N ALA A 765 -20.30 19.21 7.13
CA ALA A 765 -20.87 17.87 7.29
C ALA A 765 -22.25 17.90 7.97
N GLU A 766 -22.49 18.86 8.87
CA GLU A 766 -23.82 19.08 9.45
C GLU A 766 -24.84 19.52 8.39
N ALA A 767 -24.44 20.34 7.42
CA ALA A 767 -25.29 20.79 6.32
C ALA A 767 -25.56 19.72 5.25
N THR A 768 -24.66 18.74 5.10
CA THR A 768 -24.71 17.71 4.03
C THR A 768 -25.00 16.29 4.53
N ASP A 769 -25.38 16.09 5.80
CA ASP A 769 -25.58 14.76 6.42
C ASP A 769 -24.36 13.82 6.23
N GLY A 770 -23.17 14.41 6.32
CA GLY A 770 -21.87 13.74 6.14
C GLY A 770 -21.51 13.38 4.69
N GLU A 771 -22.31 13.78 3.70
CA GLU A 771 -21.94 13.68 2.28
C GLU A 771 -20.95 14.79 1.89
N ALA A 772 -20.10 14.58 0.88
CA ALA A 772 -19.26 15.67 0.38
C ALA A 772 -20.15 16.81 -0.16
N PRO A 773 -19.72 18.09 -0.13
CA PRO A 773 -20.44 19.18 -0.78
C PRO A 773 -20.57 18.97 -2.28
N PHE A 774 -21.57 19.61 -2.90
CA PHE A 774 -21.69 19.63 -4.36
C PHE A 774 -20.43 20.25 -4.99
N ALA A 775 -19.75 19.51 -5.86
CA ALA A 775 -18.39 19.86 -6.27
C ALA A 775 -18.29 20.83 -7.46
N PHE A 776 -19.41 21.18 -8.11
CA PHE A 776 -19.38 21.90 -9.39
C PHE A 776 -20.12 23.24 -9.37
N HIS A 777 -19.65 24.17 -10.19
CA HIS A 777 -20.47 25.23 -10.74
C HIS A 777 -21.08 24.73 -12.05
N VAL A 778 -22.40 24.89 -12.21
CA VAL A 778 -23.15 24.46 -13.40
C VAL A 778 -23.92 25.63 -14.00
N GLY A 779 -23.89 25.76 -15.32
CA GLY A 779 -24.48 26.90 -15.99
C GLY A 779 -24.44 26.82 -17.52
N GLN A 780 -24.25 27.98 -18.14
CA GLN A 780 -24.26 28.15 -19.59
C GLN A 780 -23.18 29.14 -20.04
N ILE A 781 -22.84 29.12 -21.32
CA ILE A 781 -22.06 30.19 -21.94
C ILE A 781 -22.97 31.35 -22.37
N LYS A 782 -22.64 32.55 -21.88
CA LYS A 782 -23.28 33.80 -22.25
C LYS A 782 -22.22 34.83 -22.61
N ARG A 783 -22.25 35.35 -23.84
CA ARG A 783 -21.28 36.34 -24.35
C ARG A 783 -19.82 35.86 -24.17
N ASN A 784 -19.54 34.62 -24.56
CA ASN A 784 -18.22 33.97 -24.46
C ASN A 784 -17.66 33.80 -23.03
N LYS A 785 -18.52 33.93 -22.01
CA LYS A 785 -18.17 33.69 -20.61
C LYS A 785 -19.11 32.68 -19.98
N PHE A 786 -18.58 31.83 -19.13
CA PHE A 786 -19.36 30.92 -18.31
C PHE A 786 -20.15 31.73 -17.27
N THR A 787 -21.46 31.51 -17.22
CA THR A 787 -22.36 32.10 -16.25
C THR A 787 -22.94 30.98 -15.40
N VAL A 788 -22.66 31.02 -14.11
CA VAL A 788 -23.10 30.04 -13.12
C VAL A 788 -24.59 30.23 -12.84
N GLY A 789 -25.35 29.13 -12.88
CA GLY A 789 -26.73 29.07 -12.40
C GLY A 789 -26.84 28.34 -11.07
N LEU A 790 -26.16 27.20 -10.95
CA LEU A 790 -26.02 26.40 -9.73
C LEU A 790 -24.56 26.48 -9.27
N LYS A 791 -24.29 26.95 -8.06
CA LYS A 791 -22.93 27.13 -7.55
C LYS A 791 -22.42 25.88 -6.82
N GLN A 792 -21.09 25.75 -6.73
CA GLN A 792 -20.43 24.79 -5.85
C GLN A 792 -20.90 24.97 -4.40
N SER A 793 -21.00 23.88 -3.66
CA SER A 793 -21.42 23.82 -2.25
C SER A 793 -22.84 24.33 -1.96
N GLU A 794 -23.68 24.54 -2.97
CA GLU A 794 -25.12 24.80 -2.78
C GLU A 794 -25.83 23.58 -2.17
N LEU A 795 -26.92 23.85 -1.46
CA LEU A 795 -27.68 22.82 -0.76
C LEU A 795 -28.27 21.79 -1.74
N TYR A 796 -28.26 20.54 -1.30
CA TYR A 796 -28.96 19.47 -2.01
C TYR A 796 -30.47 19.72 -2.07
N ASP A 797 -31.07 19.15 -3.11
CA ASP A 797 -32.50 19.20 -3.39
C ASP A 797 -33.12 20.58 -3.65
N THR A 798 -32.29 21.60 -3.88
CA THR A 798 -32.73 22.95 -4.20
C THR A 798 -32.58 23.25 -5.69
N TRP A 799 -33.65 23.76 -6.33
CA TRP A 799 -33.66 24.03 -7.77
C TRP A 799 -33.13 25.43 -8.13
N TYR A 800 -32.19 25.47 -9.08
CA TYR A 800 -31.59 26.69 -9.60
C TYR A 800 -31.75 26.79 -11.11
N GLN A 801 -32.00 27.99 -11.62
CA GLN A 801 -32.15 28.23 -13.06
C GLN A 801 -30.76 28.30 -13.72
N ILE A 802 -30.45 27.38 -14.63
CA ILE A 802 -29.12 27.33 -15.29
C ILE A 802 -29.10 27.93 -16.70
N GLY A 803 -30.26 28.00 -17.38
CA GLY A 803 -30.36 28.75 -18.64
C GLY A 803 -31.64 28.53 -19.42
N PRO A 804 -31.82 29.20 -20.56
CA PRO A 804 -32.98 29.04 -21.44
C PRO A 804 -32.83 27.82 -22.36
N VAL A 805 -33.92 27.14 -22.69
CA VAL A 805 -33.95 26.12 -23.75
C VAL A 805 -33.98 26.82 -25.11
N ARG A 806 -33.16 26.37 -26.07
CA ARG A 806 -33.11 26.94 -27.44
C ARG A 806 -33.32 25.83 -28.46
N GLU A 807 -34.40 25.92 -29.23
CA GLU A 807 -34.71 24.90 -30.25
C GLU A 807 -34.71 23.48 -29.68
N ARG A 808 -35.24 23.30 -28.46
CA ARG A 808 -35.21 22.06 -27.66
C ARG A 808 -33.83 21.61 -27.18
N MET A 809 -32.77 22.33 -27.51
CA MET A 809 -31.42 22.03 -27.10
C MET A 809 -31.00 22.88 -25.90
N PHE A 810 -30.14 22.30 -25.07
CA PHE A 810 -29.40 23.01 -24.04
C PHE A 810 -28.01 22.40 -23.89
N GLU A 811 -26.99 23.23 -24.05
CA GLU A 811 -25.62 22.83 -23.74
C GLU A 811 -25.30 23.24 -22.31
N LEU A 812 -25.19 22.24 -21.44
CA LEU A 812 -24.81 22.40 -20.05
C LEU A 812 -23.29 22.52 -19.96
N TYR A 813 -22.82 23.47 -19.17
CA TYR A 813 -21.41 23.64 -18.85
C TYR A 813 -21.20 23.45 -17.36
N ALA A 814 -20.14 22.74 -16.97
CA ALA A 814 -19.77 22.49 -15.58
C ALA A 814 -18.26 22.66 -15.36
N THR A 815 -17.86 23.13 -14.18
CA THR A 815 -16.46 23.26 -13.75
C THR A 815 -16.37 23.22 -12.23
N GLN A 816 -15.24 22.77 -11.67
CA GLN A 816 -14.95 22.84 -10.24
C GLN A 816 -14.09 24.07 -9.88
N SER A 817 -13.70 24.87 -10.88
CA SER A 817 -12.79 26.00 -10.68
C SER A 817 -13.47 27.13 -9.90
N ALA A 818 -12.81 27.59 -8.83
CA ALA A 818 -13.23 28.78 -8.09
C ALA A 818 -13.32 30.04 -8.97
N SER A 819 -12.60 30.08 -10.11
CA SER A 819 -12.69 31.18 -11.07
C SER A 819 -14.06 31.33 -11.75
N ALA A 820 -14.95 30.34 -11.60
CA ALA A 820 -16.32 30.44 -12.07
C ALA A 820 -17.21 31.38 -11.24
N ILE A 821 -16.88 31.62 -9.96
CA ILE A 821 -17.73 32.36 -9.00
C ILE A 821 -18.12 33.75 -9.53
N ASP A 822 -17.19 34.44 -10.20
CA ASP A 822 -17.36 35.81 -10.67
C ASP A 822 -18.02 35.92 -12.06
N ASN A 823 -18.45 34.80 -12.67
CA ASN A 823 -18.99 34.73 -14.05
C ASN A 823 -18.04 35.29 -15.13
N ASN A 824 -16.72 35.21 -14.89
CA ASN A 824 -15.69 35.72 -15.78
C ASN A 824 -14.88 34.64 -16.51
N LEU A 825 -15.10 33.36 -16.17
CA LEU A 825 -14.39 32.24 -16.77
C LEU A 825 -14.66 32.17 -18.29
N PRO A 826 -13.63 32.21 -19.16
CA PRO A 826 -13.78 32.16 -20.61
C PRO A 826 -14.42 30.85 -21.12
N SER A 827 -15.16 30.90 -22.23
CA SER A 827 -15.83 29.71 -22.78
C SER A 827 -14.91 28.62 -23.32
N ASN A 828 -13.62 28.90 -23.50
CA ASN A 828 -12.60 27.96 -23.98
C ASN A 828 -11.68 27.44 -22.86
N ASP A 829 -11.97 27.80 -21.61
CA ASP A 829 -11.19 27.38 -20.45
C ASP A 829 -11.13 25.84 -20.35
N PRO A 830 -9.95 25.24 -20.14
CA PRO A 830 -9.80 23.78 -20.09
C PRO A 830 -10.52 23.13 -18.90
N SER A 831 -10.81 23.88 -17.83
CA SER A 831 -11.56 23.37 -16.67
C SER A 831 -13.07 23.20 -16.94
N LEU A 832 -13.58 23.71 -18.07
CA LEU A 832 -14.99 23.57 -18.45
C LEU A 832 -15.23 22.27 -19.21
N TYR A 833 -16.13 21.46 -18.68
CA TYR A 833 -16.77 20.36 -19.37
C TYR A 833 -18.13 20.80 -19.93
N SER A 834 -18.50 20.30 -21.12
CA SER A 834 -19.84 20.54 -21.68
C SER A 834 -20.55 19.25 -22.09
N GLN A 835 -21.87 19.25 -21.94
CA GLN A 835 -22.76 18.17 -22.36
C GLN A 835 -24.01 18.75 -23.02
N MET A 836 -24.35 18.24 -24.20
CA MET A 836 -25.53 18.64 -24.95
C MET A 836 -26.74 17.80 -24.56
N PHE A 837 -27.87 18.46 -24.31
CA PHE A 837 -29.16 17.85 -24.00
C PHE A 837 -30.22 18.22 -25.04
N GLU A 838 -31.00 17.24 -25.47
CA GLU A 838 -32.20 17.42 -26.29
C GLU A 838 -33.45 17.13 -25.45
N PHE A 839 -34.42 18.04 -25.47
CA PHE A 839 -35.65 17.94 -24.70
C PHE A 839 -36.85 17.63 -25.59
N VAL A 840 -37.76 16.78 -25.09
CA VAL A 840 -39.01 16.43 -25.77
C VAL A 840 -40.12 17.43 -25.44
N GLY A 841 -41.18 17.44 -26.24
CA GLY A 841 -42.35 18.29 -25.99
C GLY A 841 -42.21 19.74 -26.50
N ASN A 842 -43.14 20.60 -26.12
CA ASN A 842 -43.07 22.03 -26.47
C ASN A 842 -42.31 22.79 -25.39
N THR A 843 -41.05 23.13 -25.67
CA THR A 843 -40.18 23.85 -24.75
C THR A 843 -40.12 25.36 -25.03
N ASP A 844 -41.09 25.92 -25.75
CA ASP A 844 -41.11 27.36 -26.02
C ASP A 844 -41.15 28.15 -24.70
N LYS A 845 -40.19 29.06 -24.53
CA LYS A 845 -39.94 29.87 -23.31
C LYS A 845 -39.61 29.06 -22.05
N HIS A 846 -39.47 27.74 -22.14
CA HIS A 846 -38.99 26.95 -21.00
C HIS A 846 -37.53 27.28 -20.70
N LYS A 847 -37.19 27.12 -19.43
CA LYS A 847 -35.84 27.23 -18.90
C LYS A 847 -35.43 25.90 -18.31
N VAL A 848 -34.14 25.64 -18.30
CA VAL A 848 -33.54 24.50 -17.62
C VAL A 848 -33.27 24.88 -16.18
N PHE A 849 -33.72 24.02 -15.29
CA PHE A 849 -33.41 24.06 -13.87
C PHE A 849 -32.54 22.86 -13.53
N ALA A 850 -31.61 23.05 -12.59
CA ALA A 850 -30.80 22.00 -12.03
C ALA A 850 -30.85 22.05 -10.50
N LYS A 851 -30.84 20.88 -9.87
CA LYS A 851 -30.60 20.74 -8.43
C LYS A 851 -29.49 19.73 -8.20
N ALA A 852 -28.64 19.98 -7.22
CA ALA A 852 -27.65 19.00 -6.79
C ALA A 852 -28.33 17.88 -6.00
N VAL A 853 -28.00 16.62 -6.32
CA VAL A 853 -28.51 15.41 -5.64
C VAL A 853 -27.39 14.53 -5.10
N GLY A 854 -26.14 14.86 -5.42
CA GLY A 854 -24.93 14.25 -4.86
C GLY A 854 -23.69 15.06 -5.24
N PRO A 855 -22.48 14.69 -4.78
CA PRO A 855 -21.28 15.51 -4.96
C PRO A 855 -20.92 15.79 -6.42
N LYS A 856 -21.24 14.84 -7.31
CA LYS A 856 -21.03 14.93 -8.77
C LYS A 856 -22.32 14.72 -9.55
N GLU A 857 -23.48 14.79 -8.91
CA GLU A 857 -24.76 14.41 -9.51
C GLU A 857 -25.76 15.55 -9.42
N ILE A 858 -26.43 15.81 -10.53
CA ILE A 858 -27.53 16.77 -10.62
C ILE A 858 -28.77 16.14 -11.24
N GLU A 859 -29.94 16.62 -10.84
CA GLU A 859 -31.17 16.44 -11.60
C GLU A 859 -31.44 17.71 -12.40
N ILE A 860 -31.77 17.54 -13.68
CA ILE A 860 -32.20 18.63 -14.57
C ILE A 860 -33.65 18.43 -14.99
N CYS A 861 -34.36 19.54 -15.16
CA CYS A 861 -35.69 19.54 -15.76
C CYS A 861 -35.97 20.84 -16.51
N THR A 862 -37.09 20.89 -17.21
CA THR A 862 -37.57 22.08 -17.93
C THR A 862 -38.88 22.59 -17.33
N ALA A 863 -38.97 23.90 -17.12
CA ALA A 863 -40.19 24.57 -16.64
C ALA A 863 -40.25 26.02 -17.15
N LEU A 864 -41.43 26.65 -17.11
CA LEU A 864 -41.59 28.06 -17.52
C LEU A 864 -40.86 29.02 -16.55
N ASN A 865 -40.95 28.73 -15.26
CA ASN A 865 -40.33 29.50 -14.17
C ASN A 865 -40.24 28.62 -12.90
N ILE A 866 -39.62 29.16 -11.84
CA ILE A 866 -39.46 28.45 -10.57
C ILE A 866 -40.81 28.17 -9.88
N GLU A 867 -41.83 29.00 -10.09
CA GLU A 867 -43.17 28.84 -9.51
C GLU A 867 -43.90 27.63 -10.11
N ALA A 868 -43.85 27.46 -11.43
CA ALA A 868 -44.38 26.30 -12.14
C ALA A 868 -43.68 25.02 -11.65
N LEU A 869 -42.36 25.08 -11.49
CA LEU A 869 -41.58 23.96 -10.98
C LEU A 869 -42.00 23.58 -9.55
N ASN A 870 -42.20 24.56 -8.67
CA ASN A 870 -42.69 24.34 -7.29
C ASN A 870 -44.14 23.81 -7.25
N ASN A 871 -44.94 24.08 -8.28
CA ASN A 871 -46.28 23.53 -8.45
C ASN A 871 -46.29 22.14 -9.14
N HIS A 872 -45.11 21.51 -9.31
CA HIS A 872 -44.91 20.24 -10.01
C HIS A 872 -45.27 20.28 -11.51
N GLU A 873 -45.27 21.47 -12.12
CA GLU A 873 -45.47 21.69 -13.56
C GLU A 873 -44.10 21.75 -14.27
N SER A 874 -43.41 20.61 -14.32
CA SER A 874 -42.10 20.45 -14.96
C SER A 874 -42.06 19.23 -15.87
N GLU A 875 -41.26 19.31 -16.93
CA GLU A 875 -41.06 18.25 -17.92
C GLU A 875 -39.57 17.92 -18.07
N ASN A 876 -39.25 16.81 -18.76
CA ASN A 876 -37.88 16.45 -19.14
C ASN A 876 -36.91 16.22 -17.96
N HIS A 877 -37.37 15.53 -16.91
CA HIS A 877 -36.50 15.14 -15.78
C HIS A 877 -35.42 14.15 -16.22
N GLN A 878 -34.17 14.48 -15.94
CA GLN A 878 -33.01 13.63 -16.21
C GLN A 878 -32.00 13.74 -15.06
N GLN A 879 -31.40 12.62 -14.69
CA GLN A 879 -30.22 12.60 -13.81
C GLN A 879 -28.95 12.69 -14.65
N VAL A 880 -28.00 13.48 -14.19
CA VAL A 880 -26.73 13.76 -14.88
C VAL A 880 -25.59 13.60 -13.90
N ILE A 881 -24.62 12.75 -14.25
CA ILE A 881 -23.34 12.63 -13.56
C ILE A 881 -22.34 13.55 -14.24
N LEU A 882 -21.79 14.50 -13.49
CA LEU A 882 -20.79 15.47 -13.94
C LEU A 882 -19.39 14.86 -13.87
N LYS A 883 -18.55 15.13 -14.88
CA LYS A 883 -17.20 14.56 -15.04
C LYS A 883 -16.11 15.61 -14.91
#